data_AF-A0A8J6CG33-F1
#
_entry.id   AF-A0A8J6CG33-F1
#
_cell.length_a   1.000
_cell.length_b   1.000
_cell.length_c   1.000
_cell.angle_alpha   90.00
_cell.angle_beta   90.00
_cell.angle_gamma   90.00
#
_symmetry.space_group_name_H-M   'P 1'
#
loop_
_entity.id
_entity.type
_entity.pdbx_description
1 polymer ?
#
loop_
_entity_poly.entity_id
_entity_poly.type
_entity_poly.pdbx_seq_one_letter_code
_entity_poly.pdbx_strand_id
1 'polypeptide(L)'
;MGSKWRKAKLALGLNLCAYLPRTLDDDDDGYSSLPSTERLSDAALLSPLSSVNMTASGPMTPLPSANGLRLSKSLSRSASKSSKQTCSICLTKMKQGGGHAIFTAECSHSFHFHCIASNVKHGNQICPVCRAKWKEIPMQSPSLDPPLGRAAVNPVGWPQNDALMTVVRRLPPPRRDLSRRHVVPLFQAPEPGVFNDDESLDHLPVVAESTNASDNSSLRTIEIKTYPEVLEAPRSSSYDNFMILVHLKAAATVANQSSSRNHASLPQLYQNPRAPVDLVTVLDISGSMAGTKLALLKRAMGFVIQNLGSNDRLSVIAFSSTARRLFPLRRMSDVGRQQALHAVNSLVANGGTNIAEGLKKGAKVMEDRREKNPVASIILLSDGQDTYTVTGAGANKSQPNYQLLVPLSMHGSDNTGFQIPVHAFGFGADHDASSMHSISEISGGTFSFIETEAVLQDAFAQCIGGLLSVVVQELQVGVECMNPSLCLGPLKAGSYPSRVAADGKTGVIEVGDLYADEERDFLVSVKVPAESSECETSLLKVKCVYRDPLTKEMTTLESDDVRIRRPEVAGREVVSIEVDRQRNRFQAAEAMAEARTTAELGDLPGAVSILENCRRVLSETVSAKSHDRLCTVLDAELKEMQERMASRHVYEASGRAYILSGLSSHSWQRATARGDSTDGSSLVQAYQTPSMVEMLTRSQAMLLGSPSTQRLVQPVWSLGSQPKPR
;
A
#
# COMPACT_ATOMS: atom_id res chain seq x y z
N MET A 1 35.59 1.74 -15.84
CA MET A 1 35.97 1.54 -14.42
C MET A 1 34.69 1.51 -13.61
N GLY A 2 34.24 0.47 -12.92
CA GLY A 2 34.82 -0.80 -12.50
C GLY A 2 33.94 -1.25 -11.34
N SER A 3 32.94 -2.09 -11.66
CA SER A 3 32.15 -2.93 -10.75
C SER A 3 32.98 -3.46 -9.57
N LYS A 4 32.50 -3.31 -8.30
CA LYS A 4 32.89 -4.14 -7.12
C LYS A 4 32.23 -3.76 -5.78
N TRP A 5 30.90 -3.62 -5.70
CA TRP A 5 30.20 -3.58 -4.38
C TRP A 5 28.96 -4.49 -4.27
N ARG A 6 28.90 -5.55 -5.09
CA ARG A 6 28.04 -6.71 -4.85
C ARG A 6 28.92 -7.96 -4.75
N LYS A 7 29.41 -8.27 -3.55
CA LYS A 7 29.93 -9.58 -3.08
C LYS A 7 30.69 -9.41 -1.75
N ALA A 8 29.98 -9.04 -0.69
CA ALA A 8 30.53 -9.05 0.66
C ALA A 8 29.41 -9.26 1.70
N LYS A 9 28.74 -10.42 1.67
CA LYS A 9 28.02 -10.94 2.86
C LYS A 9 27.66 -12.43 2.80
N LEU A 10 28.55 -13.27 2.28
CA LEU A 10 28.47 -14.72 2.43
C LEU A 10 29.90 -15.28 2.54
N ALA A 11 30.10 -16.09 3.58
CA ALA A 11 31.30 -16.84 3.95
C ALA A 11 32.47 -16.03 4.52
N LEU A 12 32.66 -16.13 5.85
CA LEU A 12 33.86 -16.72 6.46
C LEU A 12 33.66 -16.79 7.98
N GLY A 13 33.70 -18.01 8.53
CA GLY A 13 33.67 -18.22 9.97
C GLY A 13 33.45 -19.66 10.44
N LEU A 14 33.92 -20.69 9.71
CA LEU A 14 34.04 -22.06 10.24
C LEU A 14 35.48 -22.54 10.00
N ASN A 15 36.17 -22.85 11.11
CA ASN A 15 37.55 -23.33 11.14
C ASN A 15 37.59 -24.86 10.99
N LEU A 16 38.55 -25.31 10.18
CA LEU A 16 38.85 -26.70 9.82
C LEU A 16 39.35 -27.55 11.00
N CYS A 17 39.07 -28.86 10.92
CA CYS A 17 40.04 -29.91 11.21
C CYS A 17 39.96 -31.00 10.12
N ALA A 18 41.14 -31.43 9.66
CA ALA A 18 41.39 -32.25 8.49
C ALA A 18 41.23 -33.76 8.74
N TYR A 19 40.85 -34.51 7.69
CA TYR A 19 41.42 -35.84 7.43
C TYR A 19 41.23 -36.22 5.95
N LEU A 20 42.33 -36.60 5.30
CA LEU A 20 42.43 -37.09 3.92
C LEU A 20 42.58 -38.62 3.96
N PRO A 21 42.07 -39.34 2.95
CA PRO A 21 42.92 -40.35 2.32
C PRO A 21 42.99 -40.28 0.79
N ARG A 22 44.17 -40.67 0.31
CA ARG A 22 44.70 -40.88 -1.06
C ARG A 22 43.99 -42.03 -1.79
N THR A 23 43.55 -41.87 -3.05
CA THR A 23 44.17 -42.19 -4.38
C THR A 23 44.42 -43.66 -4.72
N LEU A 24 44.36 -43.95 -6.03
CA LEU A 24 44.62 -45.18 -6.81
C LEU A 24 43.35 -46.00 -7.09
N ASP A 25 43.06 -46.54 -8.27
CA ASP A 25 43.54 -46.45 -9.66
C ASP A 25 42.47 -47.17 -10.52
N ASP A 26 42.38 -46.76 -11.78
CA ASP A 26 42.10 -47.52 -13.02
C ASP A 26 40.92 -48.51 -13.21
N ASP A 27 40.30 -48.29 -14.38
CA ASP A 27 39.92 -49.25 -15.43
C ASP A 27 38.63 -50.11 -15.36
N ASP A 28 37.70 -49.66 -16.19
CA ASP A 28 37.20 -50.35 -17.40
C ASP A 28 35.90 -51.19 -17.36
N ASP A 29 35.08 -50.88 -18.37
CA ASP A 29 34.09 -51.65 -19.11
C ASP A 29 32.93 -52.42 -18.43
N GLY A 30 31.71 -51.99 -18.80
CA GLY A 30 30.95 -52.75 -19.81
C GLY A 30 29.86 -53.73 -19.37
N TYR A 31 28.63 -53.41 -19.82
CA TYR A 31 27.52 -54.31 -20.20
C TYR A 31 26.53 -54.87 -19.16
N SER A 32 25.30 -54.32 -19.26
CA SER A 32 23.98 -54.99 -19.40
C SER A 32 23.61 -56.19 -18.51
N SER A 33 22.48 -56.08 -17.80
CA SER A 33 21.21 -56.77 -18.14
C SER A 33 20.24 -56.84 -16.93
N LEU A 34 18.99 -56.45 -17.18
CA LEU A 34 17.78 -56.94 -16.50
C LEU A 34 17.56 -58.43 -16.89
N PRO A 35 16.79 -59.29 -16.16
CA PRO A 35 15.41 -58.97 -15.75
C PRO A 35 14.79 -59.69 -14.51
N SER A 36 13.61 -59.18 -14.13
CA SER A 36 12.34 -59.88 -13.77
C SER A 36 12.14 -60.69 -12.46
N THR A 37 11.14 -60.21 -11.70
CA THR A 37 9.89 -60.86 -11.19
C THR A 37 9.79 -61.71 -9.90
N GLU A 38 8.61 -61.52 -9.27
CA GLU A 38 7.82 -62.32 -8.30
C GLU A 38 8.07 -62.05 -6.80
N ARG A 39 7.13 -61.62 -5.92
CA ARG A 39 5.70 -61.88 -5.56
C ARG A 39 5.54 -62.79 -4.32
N LEU A 40 4.77 -62.28 -3.34
CA LEU A 40 3.94 -62.97 -2.31
C LEU A 40 4.72 -63.69 -1.16
N SER A 41 4.30 -63.80 0.10
CA SER A 41 3.16 -63.35 0.93
C SER A 41 3.42 -63.76 2.41
N ASP A 42 2.58 -63.23 3.31
CA ASP A 42 2.18 -63.73 4.65
C ASP A 42 3.15 -63.59 5.83
N ALA A 43 2.86 -62.95 6.97
CA ALA A 43 1.67 -62.78 7.85
C ALA A 43 1.85 -63.58 9.16
N ALA A 44 1.80 -62.88 10.30
CA ALA A 44 0.99 -63.22 11.49
C ALA A 44 1.39 -62.31 12.70
N LEU A 45 0.49 -61.43 13.21
CA LEU A 45 -0.47 -61.62 14.33
C LEU A 45 0.21 -61.60 15.73
N LEU A 46 -0.26 -60.97 16.83
CA LEU A 46 -1.50 -60.29 17.24
C LEU A 46 -1.24 -59.58 18.60
N SER A 47 -2.08 -58.60 18.90
CA SER A 47 -2.30 -57.84 20.17
C SER A 47 -3.11 -58.68 21.21
N PRO A 48 -3.93 -58.15 22.18
CA PRO A 48 -3.96 -56.88 22.96
C PRO A 48 -4.44 -57.01 24.45
N LEU A 49 -4.60 -55.85 25.12
CA LEU A 49 -5.68 -55.41 26.04
C LEU A 49 -5.81 -55.98 27.49
N SER A 50 -5.82 -55.10 28.50
CA SER A 50 -7.05 -54.60 29.18
C SER A 50 -6.78 -53.88 30.54
N SER A 51 -7.74 -53.03 30.89
CA SER A 51 -7.87 -52.03 31.95
C SER A 51 -8.39 -52.55 33.31
N VAL A 52 -8.28 -51.74 34.39
CA VAL A 52 -9.36 -51.31 35.36
C VAL A 52 -8.89 -51.09 36.82
N ASN A 53 -9.32 -49.94 37.41
CA ASN A 53 -9.54 -49.57 38.85
C ASN A 53 -8.36 -49.43 39.84
N MET A 54 -8.44 -48.75 40.99
CA MET A 54 -9.05 -47.52 41.54
C MET A 54 -8.64 -47.49 43.04
N THR A 55 -8.58 -46.29 43.64
CA THR A 55 -8.59 -45.96 45.10
C THR A 55 -7.31 -46.02 45.98
N ALA A 56 -6.92 -44.82 46.43
CA ALA A 56 -6.72 -44.33 47.81
C ALA A 56 -5.72 -44.98 48.79
N SER A 57 -4.72 -44.19 49.24
CA SER A 57 -4.54 -43.66 50.62
C SER A 57 -3.07 -43.24 50.90
N GLY A 58 -2.86 -42.06 51.49
CA GLY A 58 -1.57 -41.66 52.14
C GLY A 58 -1.41 -42.33 53.52
N PRO A 59 -0.43 -41.95 54.40
CA PRO A 59 0.23 -40.64 54.50
C PRO A 59 1.72 -40.60 55.00
N MET A 60 2.26 -39.37 55.08
CA MET A 60 3.25 -38.80 56.05
C MET A 60 4.76 -39.17 56.03
N THR A 61 5.53 -38.08 55.79
CA THR A 61 6.93 -37.67 56.12
C THR A 61 7.48 -38.07 57.51
N PRO A 62 8.82 -38.08 57.82
CA PRO A 62 9.72 -36.89 57.79
C PRO A 62 11.25 -37.05 57.48
N LEU A 63 11.89 -35.90 57.21
CA LEU A 63 13.34 -35.53 57.12
C LEU A 63 14.00 -35.56 58.55
N PRO A 64 15.32 -35.26 58.83
CA PRO A 64 16.40 -34.70 57.99
C PRO A 64 17.90 -35.09 58.30
N SER A 65 18.83 -34.37 57.64
CA SER A 65 20.24 -34.05 58.01
C SER A 65 21.35 -35.04 57.56
N ALA A 66 22.60 -34.68 57.23
CA ALA A 66 23.34 -33.41 57.09
C ALA A 66 24.71 -33.63 56.37
N ASN A 67 25.25 -32.52 55.82
CA ASN A 67 26.65 -32.02 55.77
C ASN A 67 27.88 -32.83 55.30
N GLY A 68 28.75 -32.12 54.56
CA GLY A 68 30.23 -32.25 54.59
C GLY A 68 30.93 -31.81 53.29
N LEU A 69 31.31 -30.53 53.07
CA LEU A 69 32.63 -29.88 53.35
C LEU A 69 33.80 -30.44 52.49
N ARG A 70 34.84 -29.73 51.99
CA ARG A 70 35.33 -28.33 51.90
C ARG A 70 36.63 -28.36 51.04
N LEU A 71 37.04 -27.23 50.45
CA LEU A 71 38.37 -26.98 49.82
C LEU A 71 39.16 -25.87 50.56
N SER A 72 40.49 -25.93 50.52
CA SER A 72 41.52 -24.99 51.06
C SER A 72 41.80 -23.81 50.11
N LYS A 73 41.81 -22.52 50.52
CA LYS A 73 42.91 -21.61 51.03
C LYS A 73 44.16 -21.51 50.12
N SER A 74 44.80 -20.36 49.77
CA SER A 74 44.68 -18.94 50.19
C SER A 74 45.68 -17.97 49.45
N LEU A 75 45.30 -16.67 49.31
CA LEU A 75 46.09 -15.38 49.36
C LEU A 75 47.13 -15.05 48.24
N SER A 76 47.34 -13.82 47.70
CA SER A 76 47.19 -12.44 48.22
C SER A 76 47.18 -11.31 47.12
N ARG A 77 46.53 -10.18 47.49
CA ARG A 77 46.55 -8.73 47.11
C ARG A 77 47.18 -8.18 45.79
N SER A 78 46.37 -7.41 45.05
CA SER A 78 46.67 -6.06 44.55
C SER A 78 45.38 -5.26 44.24
N ALA A 79 45.38 -3.96 44.51
CA ALA A 79 44.23 -3.07 44.35
C ALA A 79 44.29 -2.27 43.04
N SER A 80 43.10 -1.89 42.55
CA SER A 80 42.79 -0.87 41.52
C SER A 80 42.88 -1.26 40.03
N LYS A 81 41.75 -1.76 39.50
CA LYS A 81 41.11 -1.34 38.22
C LYS A 81 39.85 -2.18 37.94
N SER A 82 38.73 -1.49 37.72
CA SER A 82 37.50 -1.97 37.03
C SER A 82 36.65 -3.09 37.69
N SER A 83 35.74 -2.72 38.60
CA SER A 83 34.61 -3.57 39.03
C SER A 83 33.40 -3.56 38.07
N LYS A 84 33.54 -3.06 36.83
CA LYS A 84 32.44 -2.92 35.86
C LYS A 84 31.94 -4.24 35.23
N GLN A 85 32.14 -5.39 35.88
CA GLN A 85 31.79 -6.69 35.29
C GLN A 85 30.98 -7.63 36.20
N THR A 86 30.44 -7.20 37.33
CA THR A 86 29.57 -8.04 38.18
C THR A 86 28.28 -7.31 38.56
N CYS A 87 27.12 -7.91 38.32
CA CYS A 87 25.83 -7.36 38.67
C CYS A 87 25.69 -7.36 40.21
N SER A 88 25.41 -6.21 40.84
CA SER A 88 25.33 -6.13 42.31
C SER A 88 24.04 -6.71 42.91
N ILE A 89 23.10 -7.19 42.08
CA ILE A 89 21.84 -7.81 42.52
C ILE A 89 21.98 -9.34 42.57
N CYS A 90 22.49 -9.95 41.51
CA CYS A 90 22.67 -11.41 41.45
C CYS A 90 24.13 -11.87 41.59
N LEU A 91 25.07 -10.94 41.76
CA LEU A 91 26.51 -11.17 41.95
C LEU A 91 27.20 -11.93 40.80
N THR A 92 26.54 -12.14 39.67
CA THR A 92 27.09 -12.82 38.48
C THR A 92 27.78 -11.85 37.52
N LYS A 93 28.71 -12.38 36.70
CA LYS A 93 29.49 -11.57 35.75
C LYS A 93 28.64 -11.06 34.59
N MET A 94 28.68 -9.76 34.34
CA MET A 94 28.04 -9.09 33.21
C MET A 94 28.94 -9.21 31.97
N LYS A 95 28.79 -10.27 31.17
CA LYS A 95 29.46 -10.41 29.87
C LYS A 95 28.53 -9.99 28.73
N GLN A 96 28.98 -9.08 27.85
CA GLN A 96 28.29 -8.79 26.59
C GLN A 96 28.36 -10.04 25.69
N GLY A 97 27.19 -10.54 25.25
CA GLY A 97 27.10 -11.69 24.32
C GLY A 97 26.44 -12.96 24.90
N GLY A 98 26.07 -12.99 26.19
CA GLY A 98 25.43 -14.15 26.83
C GLY A 98 23.89 -14.13 26.83
N GLY A 99 23.24 -13.42 25.93
CA GLY A 99 21.76 -13.35 25.85
C GLY A 99 21.06 -12.56 26.96
N HIS A 100 21.79 -11.90 27.85
CA HIS A 100 21.23 -11.09 28.95
C HIS A 100 21.48 -9.60 28.67
N ALA A 101 20.41 -8.81 28.51
CA ALA A 101 20.52 -7.36 28.35
C ALA A 101 21.12 -6.73 29.62
N ILE A 102 22.01 -5.75 29.44
CA ILE A 102 22.65 -5.00 30.53
C ILE A 102 22.00 -3.62 30.60
N PHE A 103 21.47 -3.26 31.76
CA PHE A 103 20.96 -1.92 32.03
C PHE A 103 22.02 -1.12 32.77
N THR A 104 22.33 0.08 32.27
CA THR A 104 23.19 1.03 32.98
C THR A 104 22.35 2.21 33.43
N ALA A 105 22.20 2.37 34.75
CA ALA A 105 21.43 3.44 35.35
C ALA A 105 22.09 4.81 35.15
N GLU A 106 21.31 5.90 35.28
CA GLU A 106 21.80 7.30 35.24
C GLU A 106 22.98 7.55 36.20
N CYS A 107 23.00 6.85 37.34
CA CYS A 107 24.09 6.89 38.32
C CYS A 107 25.33 6.06 37.94
N SER A 108 25.45 5.62 36.68
CA SER A 108 26.57 4.83 36.14
C SER A 108 26.77 3.44 36.77
N HIS A 109 25.76 2.90 37.46
CA HIS A 109 25.75 1.51 37.94
C HIS A 109 25.09 0.59 36.91
N SER A 110 25.73 -0.55 36.62
CA SER A 110 25.24 -1.52 35.64
C SER A 110 24.67 -2.77 36.32
N PHE A 111 23.58 -3.29 35.77
CA PHE A 111 22.85 -4.46 36.26
C PHE A 111 22.41 -5.33 35.07
N HIS A 112 22.11 -6.61 35.31
CA HIS A 112 21.30 -7.36 34.35
C HIS A 112 19.89 -6.76 34.29
N PHE A 113 19.33 -6.63 33.08
CA PHE A 113 18.02 -6.02 32.86
C PHE A 113 16.92 -6.72 33.66
N HIS A 114 16.91 -8.06 33.71
CA HIS A 114 15.93 -8.82 34.51
C HIS A 114 16.07 -8.56 36.02
N CYS A 115 17.31 -8.40 36.52
CA CYS A 115 17.56 -8.15 37.94
C CYS A 115 16.96 -6.82 38.37
N ILE A 116 17.05 -5.80 37.51
CA ILE A 116 16.55 -4.48 37.84
C ILE A 116 15.07 -4.29 37.53
N ALA A 117 14.55 -4.94 36.48
CA ALA A 117 13.12 -4.96 36.18
C ALA A 117 12.30 -5.52 37.37
N SER A 118 12.81 -6.54 38.06
CA SER A 118 12.18 -7.06 39.28
C SER A 118 12.17 -6.02 40.41
N ASN A 119 13.26 -5.28 40.62
CA ASN A 119 13.32 -4.27 41.68
C ASN A 119 12.37 -3.08 41.42
N VAL A 120 12.26 -2.67 40.15
CA VAL A 120 11.30 -1.65 39.69
C VAL A 120 9.85 -2.12 39.84
N LYS A 121 9.56 -3.41 39.55
CA LYS A 121 8.22 -3.99 39.66
C LYS A 121 7.64 -3.88 41.09
N HIS A 122 8.50 -3.83 42.11
CA HIS A 122 8.09 -3.66 43.51
C HIS A 122 8.01 -2.18 43.97
N GLY A 123 8.04 -1.22 43.04
CA GLY A 123 7.86 0.21 43.33
C GLY A 123 9.12 0.96 43.75
N ASN A 124 10.30 0.31 43.73
CA ASN A 124 11.56 0.94 44.12
C ASN A 124 12.21 1.66 42.94
N GLN A 125 11.95 2.97 42.80
CA GLN A 125 12.54 3.84 41.76
C GLN A 125 13.93 4.38 42.16
N ILE A 126 14.69 3.59 42.91
CA ILE A 126 15.94 4.02 43.53
C ILE A 126 17.03 3.00 43.22
N CYS A 127 18.22 3.49 42.85
CA CYS A 127 19.38 2.63 42.62
C CYS A 127 19.73 1.80 43.88
N PRO A 128 19.82 0.46 43.79
CA PRO A 128 20.18 -0.40 44.92
C PRO A 128 21.58 -0.13 45.50
N VAL A 129 22.47 0.48 44.71
CA VAL A 129 23.87 0.67 45.08
C VAL A 129 24.11 2.03 45.71
N CYS A 130 23.66 3.12 45.06
CA CYS A 130 23.93 4.49 45.53
C CYS A 130 22.71 5.26 46.00
N ARG A 131 21.53 4.65 45.98
CA ARG A 131 20.25 5.27 46.39
C ARG A 131 19.83 6.53 45.60
N ALA A 132 20.38 6.76 44.42
CA ALA A 132 19.91 7.82 43.51
C ALA A 132 18.50 7.50 42.97
N LYS A 133 17.60 8.50 42.96
CA LYS A 133 16.25 8.39 42.36
C LYS A 133 16.36 8.43 40.84
N TRP A 134 15.67 7.53 40.14
CA TRP A 134 15.66 7.46 38.68
C TRP A 134 14.49 8.27 38.09
N LYS A 135 14.75 9.04 37.03
CA LYS A 135 13.72 9.83 36.35
C LYS A 135 13.12 9.07 35.17
N GLU A 136 13.90 8.19 34.55
CA GLU A 136 13.44 7.29 33.50
C GLU A 136 13.66 5.82 33.90
N ILE A 137 12.63 5.00 33.72
CA ILE A 137 12.65 3.57 34.05
C ILE A 137 12.10 2.78 32.84
N PRO A 138 12.68 1.62 32.47
CA PRO A 138 12.17 0.82 31.36
C PRO A 138 10.71 0.37 31.58
N MET A 139 9.90 0.64 30.55
CA MET A 139 8.45 0.54 30.44
C MET A 139 7.82 -0.74 31.02
N GLN A 140 6.78 -0.57 31.85
CA GLN A 140 5.86 -1.62 32.26
C GLN A 140 4.71 -1.76 31.24
N SER A 141 4.43 -2.99 30.82
CA SER A 141 3.14 -3.39 30.25
C SER A 141 2.11 -3.61 31.38
N PRO A 142 0.83 -3.24 31.22
CA PRO A 142 -0.19 -3.54 32.22
C PRO A 142 -0.75 -4.96 32.02
N SER A 143 -0.70 -5.78 33.08
CA SER A 143 -1.47 -7.02 33.21
C SER A 143 -2.62 -6.83 34.20
N LEU A 144 -3.76 -7.41 33.85
CA LEU A 144 -5.08 -7.43 34.52
C LEU A 144 -5.04 -7.93 35.98
N ASP A 145 -5.62 -7.14 36.90
CA ASP A 145 -6.75 -7.47 37.81
C ASP A 145 -6.75 -6.64 39.13
N PRO A 146 -7.92 -6.33 39.72
CA PRO A 146 -8.09 -5.25 40.70
C PRO A 146 -8.04 -5.71 42.17
N PRO A 147 -7.90 -4.76 43.12
CA PRO A 147 -8.81 -4.81 44.26
C PRO A 147 -9.44 -3.47 44.66
N LEU A 148 -10.59 -3.65 45.32
CA LEU A 148 -11.51 -2.69 45.93
C LEU A 148 -10.87 -1.68 46.89
N GLY A 149 -11.39 -0.45 46.91
CA GLY A 149 -11.25 0.44 48.07
C GLY A 149 -11.45 1.93 47.79
N ARG A 150 -12.57 2.49 48.27
CA ARG A 150 -12.95 3.92 48.24
C ARG A 150 -12.03 4.79 49.12
N ALA A 151 -11.72 6.01 48.68
CA ALA A 151 -11.97 7.29 49.40
C ALA A 151 -11.27 8.48 48.71
N ALA A 152 -11.89 9.66 48.82
CA ALA A 152 -11.59 10.89 48.08
C ALA A 152 -10.85 11.97 48.91
N VAL A 153 -10.45 13.05 48.22
CA VAL A 153 -10.10 14.43 48.70
C VAL A 153 -8.62 14.59 49.16
N ASN A 154 -7.75 15.54 48.76
CA ASN A 154 -7.76 16.80 47.99
C ASN A 154 -6.32 17.12 47.46
N PRO A 155 -6.13 18.14 46.58
CA PRO A 155 -4.87 18.39 45.87
C PRO A 155 -3.97 19.44 46.55
N VAL A 156 -2.64 19.23 46.49
CA VAL A 156 -1.63 20.27 46.76
C VAL A 156 -0.61 20.22 45.62
N GLY A 157 -0.51 21.33 44.89
CA GLY A 157 0.27 21.45 43.65
C GLY A 157 1.69 21.95 43.84
N TRP A 158 2.54 21.67 42.85
CA TRP A 158 3.91 22.19 42.63
C TRP A 158 4.16 22.19 41.10
N PRO A 159 5.14 22.95 40.56
CA PRO A 159 4.88 24.04 39.60
C PRO A 159 5.17 23.71 38.13
N GLN A 160 4.56 24.53 37.27
CA GLN A 160 4.76 24.64 35.83
C GLN A 160 6.20 24.92 35.41
N ASN A 161 6.64 24.23 34.36
CA ASN A 161 7.45 24.84 33.30
C ASN A 161 7.24 24.01 32.02
N ASP A 162 6.58 24.60 31.01
CA ASP A 162 6.83 24.25 29.61
C ASP A 162 6.39 25.37 28.67
N ALA A 163 7.35 25.77 27.82
CA ALA A 163 7.39 27.00 27.05
C ALA A 163 6.72 26.88 25.67
N LEU A 164 5.53 26.27 25.59
CA LEU A 164 4.77 26.11 24.34
C LEU A 164 3.30 26.54 24.46
N MET A 165 3.01 27.56 25.27
CA MET A 165 1.64 28.07 25.49
C MET A 165 1.45 29.58 25.31
N THR A 166 2.41 30.29 24.70
CA THR A 166 2.37 31.78 24.64
C THR A 166 1.73 32.35 23.37
N VAL A 167 0.69 31.73 22.81
CA VAL A 167 -0.23 32.42 21.85
C VAL A 167 -1.71 32.21 22.19
N VAL A 168 -2.06 31.41 23.21
CA VAL A 168 -3.46 31.22 23.63
C VAL A 168 -3.78 32.11 24.84
N ARG A 169 -3.76 33.44 24.68
CA ARG A 169 -4.49 34.36 25.58
C ARG A 169 -4.83 35.67 24.87
N ARG A 170 -6.02 35.74 24.28
CA ARG A 170 -6.87 36.95 24.26
C ARG A 170 -8.25 36.62 23.66
N LEU A 171 -9.12 35.99 24.46
CA LEU A 171 -10.57 36.15 24.32
C LEU A 171 -11.18 36.24 25.72
N PRO A 172 -12.16 37.14 25.96
CA PRO A 172 -12.78 37.33 27.27
C PRO A 172 -13.73 36.15 27.59
N PRO A 173 -13.96 35.82 28.87
CA PRO A 173 -14.83 34.70 29.22
C PRO A 173 -16.30 35.07 28.98
N PRO A 174 -17.15 34.13 28.53
CA PRO A 174 -18.58 34.39 28.40
C PRO A 174 -19.23 34.48 29.78
N ARG A 175 -20.21 35.36 29.91
CA ARG A 175 -21.02 35.54 31.11
C ARG A 175 -21.71 34.23 31.48
N ARG A 176 -21.62 33.88 32.77
CA ARG A 176 -22.33 32.74 33.38
C ARG A 176 -23.82 33.05 33.39
N ASP A 177 -24.59 32.30 32.63
CA ASP A 177 -26.02 32.16 32.86
C ASP A 177 -26.28 30.82 33.55
N LEU A 178 -26.86 30.89 34.75
CA LEU A 178 -27.10 29.78 35.66
C LEU A 178 -28.45 29.15 35.31
N SER A 179 -28.53 28.30 34.28
CA SER A 179 -29.63 27.31 34.11
C SER A 179 -29.44 26.39 32.89
N ARG A 180 -28.58 25.36 33.00
CA ARG A 180 -28.81 24.00 32.46
C ARG A 180 -27.60 23.12 32.77
N ARG A 181 -27.85 21.98 33.41
CA ARG A 181 -26.87 20.91 33.61
C ARG A 181 -26.68 20.13 32.31
N HIS A 182 -25.48 19.60 32.15
CA HIS A 182 -24.96 18.69 31.11
C HIS A 182 -24.27 19.36 29.92
N VAL A 183 -22.99 19.69 30.09
CA VAL A 183 -22.02 19.62 28.99
C VAL A 183 -21.80 18.12 28.73
N VAL A 184 -22.46 17.60 27.72
CA VAL A 184 -22.22 16.26 27.18
C VAL A 184 -20.87 16.31 26.43
N PRO A 185 -19.95 15.33 26.60
CA PRO A 185 -18.77 15.25 25.76
C PRO A 185 -19.22 15.19 24.29
N LEU A 186 -18.55 15.92 23.39
CA LEU A 186 -18.86 16.00 21.94
C LEU A 186 -18.84 14.65 21.18
N PHE A 187 -18.73 13.50 21.87
CA PHE A 187 -18.53 12.17 21.31
C PHE A 187 -19.63 11.14 21.66
N GLN A 188 -20.82 11.59 22.07
CA GLN A 188 -21.98 10.72 22.33
C GLN A 188 -23.31 11.35 21.85
N ALA A 189 -23.31 12.07 20.73
CA ALA A 189 -24.56 12.37 20.06
C ALA A 189 -25.07 11.10 19.34
N PRO A 190 -26.36 10.76 19.41
CA PRO A 190 -26.94 9.73 18.54
C PRO A 190 -26.63 10.11 17.09
N GLU A 191 -26.12 9.15 16.31
CA GLU A 191 -25.87 9.41 14.89
C GLU A 191 -27.20 9.75 14.19
N PRO A 192 -27.23 10.78 13.34
CA PRO A 192 -28.45 11.10 12.60
C PRO A 192 -28.80 9.96 11.65
N GLY A 193 -30.10 9.74 11.44
CA GLY A 193 -30.60 8.69 10.54
C GLY A 193 -30.25 8.90 9.07
N VAL A 194 -29.88 10.12 8.68
CA VAL A 194 -29.44 10.55 7.35
C VAL A 194 -28.19 11.42 7.51
N PHE A 195 -27.17 11.24 6.66
CA PHE A 195 -25.90 11.97 6.72
C PHE A 195 -25.85 13.18 5.77
N ASN A 196 -26.85 14.05 5.87
CA ASN A 196 -27.00 15.27 5.06
C ASN A 196 -26.62 16.55 5.83
N ASP A 197 -25.77 16.42 6.85
CA ASP A 197 -25.26 17.51 7.69
C ASP A 197 -23.99 18.17 7.10
N ASP A 198 -23.83 18.09 5.77
CA ASP A 198 -22.71 18.66 5.03
C ASP A 198 -22.83 20.17 4.83
N GLU A 199 -21.67 20.83 4.86
CA GLU A 199 -21.52 22.28 4.67
C GLU A 199 -21.89 22.69 3.23
N SER A 200 -22.52 23.85 3.07
CA SER A 200 -22.75 24.50 1.77
C SER A 200 -21.44 24.59 1.00
N LEU A 201 -21.43 24.10 -0.23
CA LEU A 201 -20.37 24.42 -1.16
C LEU A 201 -20.66 25.82 -1.70
N ASP A 202 -20.25 26.87 -0.96
CA ASP A 202 -20.40 28.25 -1.45
C ASP A 202 -19.82 28.32 -2.87
N HIS A 203 -20.69 28.41 -3.87
CA HIS A 203 -20.29 28.52 -5.27
C HIS A 203 -19.72 29.92 -5.47
N LEU A 204 -18.50 30.15 -5.00
CA LEU A 204 -17.70 31.24 -5.52
C LEU A 204 -17.49 30.89 -6.99
N PRO A 205 -18.04 31.65 -7.95
CA PRO A 205 -17.67 31.46 -9.32
C PRO A 205 -16.16 31.65 -9.35
N VAL A 206 -15.42 30.62 -9.74
CA VAL A 206 -14.08 30.84 -10.27
C VAL A 206 -14.33 31.68 -11.51
N VAL A 207 -14.29 33.00 -11.33
CA VAL A 207 -14.35 33.96 -12.42
C VAL A 207 -13.08 33.71 -13.20
N ALA A 208 -13.16 32.81 -14.18
CA ALA A 208 -12.31 32.89 -15.34
C ALA A 208 -12.66 34.24 -15.97
N GLU A 209 -11.86 35.27 -15.68
CA GLU A 209 -11.96 36.53 -16.40
C GLU A 209 -11.85 36.19 -17.89
N SER A 210 -12.98 36.34 -18.59
CA SER A 210 -13.08 36.19 -20.02
C SER A 210 -12.38 37.37 -20.68
N THR A 211 -11.05 37.35 -20.68
CA THR A 211 -10.29 38.11 -21.66
C THR A 211 -10.55 37.49 -23.02
N ASN A 212 -11.43 38.14 -23.78
CA ASN A 212 -11.63 37.93 -25.21
C ASN A 212 -10.28 38.08 -25.94
N ALA A 213 -9.61 36.95 -26.15
CA ALA A 213 -8.53 36.80 -27.10
C ALA A 213 -8.90 35.64 -28.02
N SER A 214 -9.43 35.99 -29.18
CA SER A 214 -9.50 35.11 -30.34
C SER A 214 -8.07 34.66 -30.68
N ASP A 215 -7.80 33.39 -30.40
CA ASP A 215 -6.60 32.57 -30.66
C ASP A 215 -5.98 32.03 -29.36
N ASN A 216 -6.35 30.80 -28.99
CA ASN A 216 -5.37 29.80 -28.54
C ASN A 216 -6.02 28.41 -28.43
N SER A 217 -5.29 27.42 -28.93
CA SER A 217 -5.64 26.01 -29.01
C SER A 217 -6.41 25.48 -27.79
N SER A 218 -7.51 24.77 -28.04
CA SER A 218 -8.13 23.86 -27.06
C SER A 218 -7.02 23.01 -26.43
N LEU A 219 -6.68 23.28 -25.16
CA LEU A 219 -5.68 22.51 -24.43
C LEU A 219 -6.23 21.09 -24.31
N ARG A 220 -5.75 20.19 -25.19
CA ARG A 220 -6.17 18.80 -25.19
C ARG A 220 -5.72 18.17 -23.86
N THR A 221 -6.67 17.94 -22.96
CA THR A 221 -6.39 17.30 -21.65
C THR A 221 -5.99 15.83 -21.82
N ILE A 222 -6.34 15.22 -22.96
CA ILE A 222 -5.97 13.84 -23.29
C ILE A 222 -5.17 13.82 -24.59
N GLU A 223 -4.05 13.12 -24.57
CA GLU A 223 -3.27 12.74 -25.75
C GLU A 223 -3.60 11.28 -26.10
N ILE A 224 -3.96 11.03 -27.37
CA ILE A 224 -4.23 9.69 -27.89
C ILE A 224 -3.11 9.33 -28.88
N LYS A 225 -2.46 8.19 -28.66
CA LYS A 225 -1.49 7.60 -29.59
C LYS A 225 -1.88 6.17 -29.88
N THR A 226 -1.65 5.74 -31.12
CA THR A 226 -2.02 4.41 -31.58
C THR A 226 -0.86 3.75 -32.30
N TYR A 227 -0.59 2.49 -31.99
CA TYR A 227 0.54 1.74 -32.56
C TYR A 227 0.06 0.39 -33.07
N PRO A 228 0.12 0.12 -34.39
CA PRO A 228 -0.13 -1.23 -34.90
C PRO A 228 1.05 -2.15 -34.55
N GLU A 229 0.78 -3.45 -34.39
CA GLU A 229 1.81 -4.46 -34.10
C GLU A 229 2.94 -4.46 -35.12
N VAL A 230 2.60 -4.27 -36.40
CA VAL A 230 3.52 -4.08 -37.50
C VAL A 230 3.02 -2.97 -38.42
N LEU A 231 3.94 -2.23 -39.06
CA LEU A 231 3.59 -1.17 -40.00
C LEU A 231 3.26 -1.69 -41.40
N GLU A 232 3.75 -2.89 -41.75
CA GLU A 232 3.59 -3.51 -43.07
C GLU A 232 3.17 -4.97 -42.90
N ALA A 233 2.12 -5.38 -43.61
CA ALA A 233 1.59 -6.74 -43.57
C ALA A 233 1.19 -7.19 -44.98
N PRO A 234 1.65 -8.35 -45.50
CA PRO A 234 1.36 -8.79 -46.86
C PRO A 234 -0.14 -8.85 -47.18
N ARG A 235 -0.51 -8.29 -48.33
CA ARG A 235 -1.93 -8.20 -48.73
C ARG A 235 -2.59 -9.55 -48.98
N SER A 236 -1.80 -10.56 -49.34
CA SER A 236 -2.25 -11.95 -49.51
C SER A 236 -2.55 -12.68 -48.19
N SER A 237 -2.13 -12.14 -47.06
CA SER A 237 -2.31 -12.76 -45.74
C SER A 237 -3.51 -12.17 -45.00
N SER A 238 -4.28 -13.05 -44.37
CA SER A 238 -5.29 -12.70 -43.37
C SER A 238 -4.73 -12.86 -41.96
N TYR A 239 -5.13 -11.98 -41.06
CA TYR A 239 -4.73 -11.97 -39.65
C TYR A 239 -5.98 -12.01 -38.78
N ASP A 240 -6.09 -13.05 -37.94
CA ASP A 240 -7.26 -13.20 -37.07
C ASP A 240 -7.15 -12.40 -35.76
N ASN A 241 -5.94 -11.97 -35.40
CA ASN A 241 -5.66 -11.31 -34.14
C ASN A 241 -4.54 -10.25 -34.31
N PHE A 242 -4.75 -9.33 -35.25
CA PHE A 242 -3.83 -8.21 -35.46
C PHE A 242 -3.97 -7.21 -34.30
N MET A 243 -2.89 -6.98 -33.55
CA MET A 243 -2.96 -6.16 -32.35
C MET A 243 -2.67 -4.69 -32.64
N ILE A 244 -3.46 -3.80 -32.06
CA ILE A 244 -3.25 -2.36 -32.09
C ILE A 244 -3.27 -1.85 -30.66
N LEU A 245 -2.20 -1.18 -30.25
CA LEU A 245 -2.14 -0.48 -28.98
C LEU A 245 -2.83 0.88 -29.09
N VAL A 246 -3.75 1.14 -28.18
CA VAL A 246 -4.31 2.46 -27.89
C VAL A 246 -3.68 2.96 -26.59
N HIS A 247 -2.84 3.98 -26.71
CA HIS A 247 -2.16 4.66 -25.61
C HIS A 247 -2.86 6.00 -25.35
N LEU A 248 -3.27 6.20 -24.10
CA LEU A 248 -3.89 7.43 -23.64
C LEU A 248 -3.00 8.05 -22.56
N LYS A 249 -2.84 9.37 -22.61
CA LYS A 249 -2.17 10.13 -21.57
C LYS A 249 -2.98 11.36 -21.19
N ALA A 250 -3.28 11.51 -19.90
CA ALA A 250 -3.92 12.71 -19.38
C ALA A 250 -2.86 13.79 -19.18
N ALA A 251 -2.75 14.76 -20.09
CA ALA A 251 -1.79 15.84 -19.99
C ALA A 251 -2.10 16.71 -18.76
N ALA A 252 -1.07 17.04 -17.97
CA ALA A 252 -1.20 18.06 -16.95
C ALA A 252 -1.58 19.41 -17.59
N THR A 253 -2.46 20.18 -16.95
CA THR A 253 -2.81 21.54 -17.37
C THR A 253 -1.61 22.46 -17.16
N VAL A 254 -0.68 22.46 -18.11
CA VAL A 254 0.41 23.43 -18.17
C VAL A 254 -0.18 24.72 -18.72
N ALA A 255 -0.57 25.64 -17.83
CA ALA A 255 -0.67 27.04 -18.22
C ALA A 255 0.73 27.44 -18.72
N ASN A 256 0.86 27.65 -20.04
CA ASN A 256 2.11 28.02 -20.70
C ASN A 256 2.85 29.09 -19.91
N GLN A 257 3.96 28.71 -19.26
CA GLN A 257 5.00 29.67 -18.91
C GLN A 257 5.69 30.06 -20.20
N SER A 258 5.02 30.91 -20.99
CA SER A 258 5.68 31.63 -22.05
C SER A 258 6.83 32.41 -21.43
N SER A 259 8.02 32.15 -21.96
CA SER A 259 9.26 32.77 -21.52
C SER A 259 9.25 34.25 -21.89
N SER A 260 8.56 35.07 -21.11
CA SER A 260 8.77 36.52 -21.10
C SER A 260 9.70 36.84 -19.94
N ARG A 261 11.01 36.83 -20.24
CA ARG A 261 11.99 37.57 -19.43
C ARG A 261 11.55 39.03 -19.46
N ASN A 262 11.04 39.53 -18.34
CA ASN A 262 11.26 40.87 -17.78
C ASN A 262 10.08 41.27 -16.88
N HIS A 263 10.21 41.01 -15.58
CA HIS A 263 10.01 41.97 -14.47
C HIS A 263 9.89 41.20 -13.16
N ALA A 264 10.67 41.63 -12.17
CA ALA A 264 10.68 41.07 -10.83
C ALA A 264 9.39 41.41 -10.08
N SER A 265 8.47 40.45 -9.98
CA SER A 265 7.43 40.38 -8.97
C SER A 265 7.51 39.00 -8.30
N LEU A 266 7.31 38.96 -6.97
CA LEU A 266 7.34 37.75 -6.17
C LEU A 266 6.44 36.67 -6.80
N PRO A 267 6.82 35.37 -6.78
CA PRO A 267 5.93 34.31 -7.21
C PRO A 267 4.77 34.23 -6.21
N GLN A 268 3.64 34.84 -6.53
CA GLN A 268 2.37 34.45 -5.95
C GLN A 268 2.19 32.97 -6.30
N LEU A 269 2.14 32.12 -5.25
CA LEU A 269 1.80 30.71 -5.32
C LEU A 269 0.36 30.56 -5.80
N TYR A 270 0.10 30.82 -7.08
CA TYR A 270 -1.12 30.39 -7.74
C TYR A 270 -1.02 28.87 -7.85
N GLN A 271 -1.56 28.17 -6.85
CA GLN A 271 -1.86 26.77 -6.97
C GLN A 271 -2.75 26.62 -8.20
N ASN A 272 -2.30 25.84 -9.19
CA ASN A 272 -3.16 25.49 -10.32
C ASN A 272 -4.49 24.97 -9.77
N PRO A 273 -5.64 25.50 -10.25
CA PRO A 273 -6.93 25.07 -9.75
C PRO A 273 -7.09 23.58 -10.06
N ARG A 274 -7.14 22.76 -9.01
CA ARG A 274 -7.48 21.34 -9.11
C ARG A 274 -8.90 21.09 -8.66
N ALA A 275 -9.48 19.99 -9.12
CA ALA A 275 -10.79 19.56 -8.67
C ALA A 275 -10.79 19.31 -7.14
N PRO A 276 -11.77 19.83 -6.39
CA PRO A 276 -11.91 19.51 -4.98
C PRO A 276 -12.39 18.05 -4.82
N VAL A 277 -12.01 17.43 -3.72
CA VAL A 277 -12.25 16.00 -3.44
C VAL A 277 -13.16 15.83 -2.23
N ASP A 278 -14.10 14.89 -2.31
CA ASP A 278 -14.76 14.33 -1.15
C ASP A 278 -14.14 12.98 -0.80
N LEU A 279 -13.47 12.92 0.35
CA LEU A 279 -12.77 11.75 0.83
C LEU A 279 -13.48 11.19 2.07
N VAL A 280 -13.81 9.90 2.05
CA VAL A 280 -14.30 9.18 3.24
C VAL A 280 -13.26 8.13 3.61
N THR A 281 -12.74 8.19 4.83
CA THR A 281 -11.81 7.17 5.33
C THR A 281 -12.52 6.21 6.28
N VAL A 282 -12.46 4.92 5.98
CA VAL A 282 -13.01 3.82 6.76
C VAL A 282 -11.84 3.09 7.43
N LEU A 283 -11.70 3.31 8.73
CA LEU A 283 -10.49 2.97 9.49
C LEU A 283 -10.78 1.87 10.51
N ASP A 284 -10.06 0.75 10.41
CA ASP A 284 -10.13 -0.31 11.40
C ASP A 284 -9.51 0.14 12.74
N ILE A 285 -10.27 -0.05 13.81
CA ILE A 285 -9.86 0.15 15.20
C ILE A 285 -10.13 -1.11 16.04
N SER A 286 -10.10 -2.28 15.42
CA SER A 286 -10.11 -3.58 16.09
C SER A 286 -8.96 -3.73 17.09
N GLY A 287 -9.05 -4.72 17.97
CA GLY A 287 -8.01 -4.98 18.98
C GLY A 287 -6.62 -5.26 18.38
N SER A 288 -6.53 -5.81 17.17
CA SER A 288 -5.26 -6.08 16.46
C SER A 288 -4.51 -4.80 16.08
N MET A 289 -5.24 -3.70 15.87
CA MET A 289 -4.65 -2.38 15.59
C MET A 289 -3.99 -1.73 16.81
N ALA A 290 -4.08 -2.31 18.01
CA ALA A 290 -3.51 -1.71 19.22
C ALA A 290 -1.98 -1.48 19.14
N GLY A 291 -1.49 -0.51 19.92
CA GLY A 291 -0.06 -0.20 19.98
C GLY A 291 0.43 0.58 18.76
N THR A 292 1.51 0.09 18.14
CA THR A 292 2.24 0.82 17.09
C THR A 292 1.40 0.99 15.82
N LYS A 293 0.59 -0.02 15.45
CA LYS A 293 -0.27 0.01 14.26
C LYS A 293 -1.22 1.21 14.24
N LEU A 294 -1.99 1.41 15.33
CA LEU A 294 -2.88 2.57 15.48
C LEU A 294 -2.12 3.89 15.55
N ALA A 295 -0.94 3.93 16.18
CA ALA A 295 -0.12 5.13 16.24
C ALA A 295 0.33 5.58 14.83
N LEU A 296 0.73 4.62 13.99
CA LEU A 296 1.10 4.87 12.59
C LEU A 296 -0.10 5.27 11.75
N LEU A 297 -1.26 4.64 11.96
CA LEU A 297 -2.50 5.04 11.31
C LEU A 297 -2.84 6.51 11.61
N LYS A 298 -2.78 6.91 12.88
CA LYS A 298 -3.02 8.30 13.29
C LYS A 298 -2.04 9.26 12.62
N ARG A 299 -0.76 8.87 12.52
CA ARG A 299 0.27 9.65 11.83
C ARG A 299 -0.02 9.79 10.33
N ALA A 300 -0.33 8.69 9.65
CA ALA A 300 -0.66 8.67 8.23
C ALA A 300 -1.91 9.51 7.93
N MET A 301 -2.95 9.39 8.75
CA MET A 301 -4.13 10.25 8.67
C MET A 301 -3.81 11.72 8.94
N GLY A 302 -2.89 12.01 9.86
CA GLY A 302 -2.38 13.36 10.07
C GLY A 302 -1.74 13.95 8.81
N PHE A 303 -0.95 13.16 8.09
CA PHE A 303 -0.38 13.55 6.79
C PHE A 303 -1.48 13.83 5.74
N VAL A 304 -2.48 12.95 5.63
CA VAL A 304 -3.62 13.14 4.73
C VAL A 304 -4.35 14.46 5.04
N ILE A 305 -4.76 14.67 6.29
CA ILE A 305 -5.50 15.87 6.72
C ILE A 305 -4.73 17.16 6.42
N GLN A 306 -3.40 17.14 6.56
CA GLN A 306 -2.54 18.31 6.30
C GLN A 306 -2.37 18.62 4.81
N ASN A 307 -2.46 17.62 3.93
CA ASN A 307 -2.30 17.79 2.49
C ASN A 307 -3.62 18.00 1.73
N LEU A 308 -4.77 17.72 2.35
CA LEU A 308 -6.08 18.12 1.82
C LEU A 308 -6.21 19.66 1.80
N GLY A 309 -6.67 20.20 0.68
CA GLY A 309 -6.93 21.62 0.47
C GLY A 309 -8.19 22.10 1.19
N SER A 310 -8.37 23.41 1.34
CA SER A 310 -9.51 23.99 2.05
C SER A 310 -10.87 23.70 1.42
N ASN A 311 -10.89 23.38 0.12
CA ASN A 311 -12.11 23.05 -0.63
C ASN A 311 -12.40 21.54 -0.64
N ASP A 312 -11.44 20.70 -0.21
CA ASP A 312 -11.70 19.28 -0.04
C ASP A 312 -12.52 19.03 1.21
N ARG A 313 -13.31 17.95 1.21
CA ARG A 313 -14.05 17.49 2.38
C ARG A 313 -13.57 16.12 2.82
N LEU A 314 -13.49 15.93 4.13
CA LEU A 314 -13.11 14.66 4.77
C LEU A 314 -14.21 14.20 5.72
N SER A 315 -14.52 12.91 5.69
CA SER A 315 -15.28 12.21 6.72
C SER A 315 -14.46 11.04 7.26
N VAL A 316 -14.51 10.80 8.57
CA VAL A 316 -13.78 9.70 9.22
C VAL A 316 -14.76 8.74 9.85
N ILE A 317 -14.74 7.50 9.37
CA ILE A 317 -15.47 6.37 9.91
C ILE A 317 -14.47 5.47 10.61
N ALA A 318 -14.76 5.14 11.87
CA ALA A 318 -14.01 4.16 12.64
C ALA A 318 -14.87 2.91 12.80
N PHE A 319 -14.31 1.75 12.54
CA PHE A 319 -15.04 0.49 12.69
C PHE A 319 -14.25 -0.53 13.50
N SER A 320 -14.99 -1.38 14.22
CA SER A 320 -14.48 -2.61 14.81
C SER A 320 -15.60 -3.65 14.75
N SER A 321 -16.18 -4.07 15.88
CA SER A 321 -17.41 -4.88 15.89
C SER A 321 -18.62 -4.11 15.34
N THR A 322 -18.60 -2.78 15.47
CA THR A 322 -19.58 -1.85 14.91
C THR A 322 -18.87 -0.71 14.21
N ALA A 323 -19.53 -0.07 13.25
CA ALA A 323 -19.01 1.12 12.58
C ALA A 323 -19.63 2.39 13.18
N ARG A 324 -18.84 3.46 13.27
CA ARG A 324 -19.30 4.80 13.70
C ARG A 324 -18.67 5.90 12.86
N ARG A 325 -19.44 6.95 12.56
CA ARG A 325 -18.96 8.17 11.91
C ARG A 325 -18.36 9.08 12.99
N LEU A 326 -17.04 9.05 13.11
CA LEU A 326 -16.30 9.82 14.12
C LEU A 326 -16.21 11.29 13.77
N PHE A 327 -16.09 11.60 12.48
CA PHE A 327 -16.04 12.96 11.96
C PHE A 327 -16.98 13.09 10.76
N PRO A 328 -17.96 14.02 10.78
CA PRO A 328 -18.87 14.23 9.64
C PRO A 328 -18.12 14.80 8.44
N LEU A 329 -18.70 14.68 7.24
CA LEU A 329 -18.10 15.19 6.01
C LEU A 329 -18.04 16.73 6.06
N ARG A 330 -16.83 17.28 6.22
CA ARG A 330 -16.59 18.73 6.38
C ARG A 330 -15.39 19.20 5.59
N ARG A 331 -15.39 20.48 5.22
CA ARG A 331 -14.26 21.13 4.53
C ARG A 331 -13.00 21.11 5.39
N MET A 332 -11.85 20.85 4.77
CA MET A 332 -10.53 20.92 5.41
C MET A 332 -10.00 22.36 5.49
N SER A 333 -10.87 23.28 5.95
CA SER A 333 -10.47 24.59 6.46
C SER A 333 -9.55 24.44 7.69
N ASP A 334 -8.91 25.51 8.16
CA ASP A 334 -8.03 25.42 9.33
C ASP A 334 -8.76 24.86 10.56
N VAL A 335 -10.04 25.23 10.75
CA VAL A 335 -10.89 24.68 11.80
C VAL A 335 -11.23 23.21 11.53
N GLY A 336 -11.63 22.88 10.30
CA GLY A 336 -11.97 21.51 9.91
C GLY A 336 -10.80 20.54 10.07
N ARG A 337 -9.59 20.95 9.67
CA ARG A 337 -8.35 20.18 9.87
C ARG A 337 -8.05 19.94 11.34
N GLN A 338 -8.15 20.97 12.18
CA GLN A 338 -7.93 20.83 13.63
C GLN A 338 -8.93 19.87 14.28
N GLN A 339 -10.22 19.97 13.90
CA GLN A 339 -11.26 19.05 14.39
C GLN A 339 -11.02 17.61 13.91
N ALA A 340 -10.67 17.41 12.64
CA ALA A 340 -10.35 16.09 12.09
C ALA A 340 -9.12 15.47 12.77
N LEU A 341 -8.05 16.25 13.00
CA LEU A 341 -6.88 15.79 13.74
C LEU A 341 -7.23 15.39 15.18
N HIS A 342 -8.07 16.17 15.85
CA HIS A 342 -8.53 15.84 17.20
C HIS A 342 -9.35 14.54 17.22
N ALA A 343 -10.26 14.38 16.25
CA ALA A 343 -11.05 13.16 16.07
C ALA A 343 -10.15 11.94 15.85
N VAL A 344 -9.22 11.98 14.89
CA VAL A 344 -8.27 10.89 14.62
C VAL A 344 -7.41 10.56 15.85
N ASN A 345 -6.92 11.57 16.57
CA ASN A 345 -6.11 11.35 17.77
C ASN A 345 -6.89 10.69 18.92
N SER A 346 -8.22 10.82 18.93
CA SER A 346 -9.14 10.18 19.90
C SER A 346 -9.41 8.69 19.63
N LEU A 347 -8.97 8.14 18.48
CA LEU A 347 -9.17 6.73 18.16
C LEU A 347 -8.50 5.82 19.20
N VAL A 348 -9.20 4.75 19.58
CA VAL A 348 -8.71 3.74 20.51
C VAL A 348 -9.08 2.37 19.93
N ALA A 349 -8.09 1.47 19.90
CA ALA A 349 -8.26 0.11 19.42
C ALA A 349 -9.08 -0.73 20.42
N ASN A 350 -10.19 -1.31 19.97
CA ASN A 350 -11.03 -2.24 20.72
C ASN A 350 -12.04 -2.97 19.81
N GLY A 351 -12.40 -4.20 20.16
CA GLY A 351 -13.42 -5.00 19.48
C GLY A 351 -12.88 -5.88 18.35
N GLY A 352 -13.79 -6.49 17.59
CA GLY A 352 -13.47 -7.31 16.41
C GLY A 352 -13.39 -6.49 15.12
N THR A 353 -13.52 -7.13 13.97
CA THR A 353 -13.38 -6.49 12.65
C THR A 353 -14.62 -6.78 11.79
N ASN A 354 -15.43 -5.76 11.50
CA ASN A 354 -16.63 -5.83 10.65
C ASN A 354 -16.51 -4.83 9.49
N ILE A 355 -15.89 -5.30 8.39
CA ILE A 355 -15.57 -4.48 7.22
C ILE A 355 -16.85 -4.03 6.52
N ALA A 356 -17.84 -4.92 6.42
CA ALA A 356 -19.12 -4.63 5.75
C ALA A 356 -19.85 -3.44 6.38
N GLU A 357 -19.97 -3.39 7.70
CA GLU A 357 -20.64 -2.27 8.39
C GLU A 357 -19.86 -0.95 8.20
N GLY A 358 -18.52 -1.02 8.20
CA GLY A 358 -17.66 0.13 7.91
C GLY A 358 -17.91 0.70 6.50
N LEU A 359 -17.88 -0.17 5.48
CA LEU A 359 -18.11 0.21 4.10
C LEU A 359 -19.54 0.68 3.84
N LYS A 360 -20.54 0.00 4.40
CA LYS A 360 -21.95 0.41 4.33
C LYS A 360 -22.15 1.81 4.88
N LYS A 361 -21.49 2.14 6.00
CA LYS A 361 -21.55 3.49 6.58
C LYS A 361 -20.80 4.51 5.69
N GLY A 362 -19.69 4.11 5.07
CA GLY A 362 -18.96 4.94 4.10
C GLY A 362 -19.76 5.26 2.85
N ALA A 363 -20.41 4.25 2.27
CA ALA A 363 -21.35 4.37 1.17
C ALA A 363 -22.46 5.35 1.49
N LYS A 364 -23.11 5.15 2.64
CA LYS A 364 -24.18 6.02 3.11
C LYS A 364 -23.75 7.48 3.24
N VAL A 365 -22.54 7.74 3.75
CA VAL A 365 -22.01 9.12 3.81
C VAL A 365 -21.90 9.73 2.42
N MET A 366 -21.51 8.95 1.40
CA MET A 366 -21.36 9.46 0.04
C MET A 366 -22.69 9.61 -0.70
N GLU A 367 -23.67 8.75 -0.41
CA GLU A 367 -25.03 8.77 -0.96
C GLU A 367 -25.86 9.94 -0.40
N ASP A 368 -25.80 10.16 0.92
CA ASP A 368 -26.62 11.15 1.63
C ASP A 368 -26.12 12.61 1.48
N ARG A 369 -25.02 12.85 0.73
CA ARG A 369 -24.44 14.19 0.54
C ARG A 369 -25.42 15.11 -0.20
N ARG A 370 -25.66 16.30 0.35
CA ARG A 370 -26.45 17.34 -0.32
C ARG A 370 -25.68 17.98 -1.45
N GLU A 371 -24.43 18.34 -1.17
CA GLU A 371 -23.50 18.92 -2.12
C GLU A 371 -22.49 17.86 -2.55
N LYS A 372 -22.00 17.93 -3.79
CA LYS A 372 -21.03 16.93 -4.32
C LYS A 372 -19.84 17.65 -4.94
N ASN A 373 -18.66 17.41 -4.39
CA ASN A 373 -17.43 17.74 -5.11
C ASN A 373 -17.31 16.83 -6.34
N PRO A 374 -16.62 17.27 -7.42
CA PRO A 374 -16.50 16.49 -8.65
C PRO A 374 -15.87 15.12 -8.41
N VAL A 375 -14.84 15.05 -7.57
CA VAL A 375 -14.12 13.82 -7.26
C VAL A 375 -14.60 13.26 -5.92
N ALA A 376 -14.91 11.96 -5.87
CA ALA A 376 -15.31 11.27 -4.65
C ALA A 376 -14.60 9.92 -4.52
N SER A 377 -14.09 9.59 -3.34
CA SER A 377 -13.36 8.33 -3.13
C SER A 377 -13.42 7.87 -1.68
N ILE A 378 -13.33 6.54 -1.48
CA ILE A 378 -13.25 5.91 -0.16
C ILE A 378 -11.87 5.29 0.01
N ILE A 379 -11.23 5.54 1.15
CA ILE A 379 -10.04 4.82 1.58
C ILE A 379 -10.44 3.86 2.71
N LEU A 380 -10.23 2.56 2.50
CA LEU A 380 -10.43 1.52 3.50
C LEU A 380 -9.07 1.06 4.02
N LEU A 381 -8.87 1.02 5.33
CA LEU A 381 -7.69 0.39 5.94
C LEU A 381 -8.11 -0.63 7.00
N SER A 382 -7.56 -1.84 6.90
CA SER A 382 -7.81 -2.96 7.81
C SER A 382 -6.54 -3.79 8.00
N ASP A 383 -6.33 -4.30 9.22
CA ASP A 383 -5.24 -5.24 9.53
C ASP A 383 -5.74 -6.65 9.87
N GLY A 384 -7.06 -6.86 9.89
CA GLY A 384 -7.69 -8.12 10.29
C GLY A 384 -8.65 -8.71 9.26
N GLN A 385 -9.09 -9.94 9.54
CA GLN A 385 -10.10 -10.67 8.78
C GLN A 385 -11.51 -10.24 9.20
N ASP A 386 -12.47 -10.17 8.27
CA ASP A 386 -13.87 -9.91 8.63
C ASP A 386 -14.41 -11.06 9.49
N THR A 387 -14.74 -10.77 10.75
CA THR A 387 -15.17 -11.77 11.74
C THR A 387 -16.69 -11.95 11.75
N TYR A 388 -17.46 -11.15 11.01
CA TYR A 388 -18.92 -11.06 11.15
C TYR A 388 -19.69 -11.48 9.90
N THR A 389 -19.18 -11.19 8.70
CA THR A 389 -19.94 -11.42 7.45
C THR A 389 -19.51 -12.66 6.67
N VAL A 390 -18.25 -13.05 6.80
CA VAL A 390 -17.64 -14.19 6.12
C VAL A 390 -17.95 -15.52 6.85
N THR A 391 -18.17 -15.47 8.16
CA THR A 391 -18.58 -16.61 8.98
C THR A 391 -20.08 -16.57 9.28
N GLY A 392 -20.90 -16.77 8.24
CA GLY A 392 -22.31 -17.14 8.45
C GLY A 392 -22.39 -18.50 9.14
N ALA A 393 -23.14 -18.60 10.24
CA ALA A 393 -23.44 -19.83 10.95
C ALA A 393 -24.08 -20.87 10.02
N GLY A 394 -23.27 -21.79 9.47
CA GLY A 394 -23.74 -22.90 8.65
C GLY A 394 -22.56 -23.66 8.06
N ALA A 395 -22.37 -24.90 8.51
CA ALA A 395 -21.20 -25.75 8.24
C ALA A 395 -21.00 -26.20 6.77
N ASN A 396 -21.64 -25.57 5.77
CA ASN A 396 -21.62 -26.04 4.37
C ASN A 396 -21.73 -24.88 3.33
N LYS A 397 -20.83 -23.89 3.35
CA LYS A 397 -20.60 -23.02 2.18
C LYS A 397 -19.11 -22.85 1.91
N SER A 398 -18.65 -23.44 0.81
CA SER A 398 -17.36 -23.20 0.20
C SER A 398 -17.37 -21.83 -0.49
N GLN A 399 -16.45 -20.95 -0.11
CA GLN A 399 -16.22 -19.58 -0.63
C GLN A 399 -17.08 -18.47 0.02
N PRO A 400 -16.48 -17.55 0.80
CA PRO A 400 -17.13 -16.30 1.20
C PRO A 400 -17.51 -15.44 0.00
N ASN A 401 -18.76 -14.97 -0.04
CA ASN A 401 -19.22 -14.07 -1.09
C ASN A 401 -18.92 -12.60 -0.73
N TYR A 402 -17.72 -12.16 -1.08
CA TYR A 402 -17.25 -10.80 -0.80
C TYR A 402 -17.99 -9.70 -1.59
N GLN A 403 -18.79 -10.04 -2.61
CA GLN A 403 -19.69 -9.07 -3.27
C GLN A 403 -20.72 -8.49 -2.29
N LEU A 404 -21.08 -9.25 -1.25
CA LEU A 404 -22.01 -8.78 -0.21
C LEU A 404 -21.41 -7.71 0.71
N LEU A 405 -20.09 -7.54 0.72
CA LEU A 405 -19.40 -6.50 1.50
C LEU A 405 -19.51 -5.12 0.85
N VAL A 406 -19.71 -5.10 -0.48
CA VAL A 406 -19.76 -3.88 -1.28
C VAL A 406 -21.23 -3.51 -1.47
N PRO A 407 -21.67 -2.34 -0.98
CA PRO A 407 -23.03 -1.87 -1.25
C PRO A 407 -23.33 -1.84 -2.76
N LEU A 408 -24.57 -2.15 -3.14
CA LEU A 408 -24.98 -2.19 -4.56
C LEU A 408 -24.76 -0.83 -5.26
N SER A 409 -24.82 0.26 -4.50
CA SER A 409 -24.48 1.62 -4.93
C SER A 409 -23.00 1.83 -5.27
N MET A 410 -22.14 0.84 -5.08
CA MET A 410 -20.73 0.85 -5.50
C MET A 410 -20.44 -0.17 -6.59
N HIS A 411 -21.44 -0.97 -7.00
CA HIS A 411 -21.29 -1.88 -8.13
C HIS A 411 -21.41 -1.08 -9.44
N GLY A 412 -20.37 -1.10 -10.26
CA GLY A 412 -20.38 -0.43 -11.57
C GLY A 412 -21.36 -1.00 -12.61
N SER A 413 -22.11 -2.06 -12.28
CA SER A 413 -23.00 -2.75 -13.22
C SER A 413 -24.45 -2.27 -13.20
N ASP A 414 -24.89 -1.59 -12.15
CA ASP A 414 -26.27 -1.10 -12.06
C ASP A 414 -26.34 0.34 -12.59
N ASN A 415 -27.34 0.58 -13.45
CA ASN A 415 -27.55 1.79 -14.25
C ASN A 415 -27.88 3.06 -13.41
N THR A 416 -27.44 3.13 -12.15
CA THR A 416 -27.69 4.18 -11.16
C THR A 416 -26.65 5.31 -11.20
N GLY A 417 -25.64 5.22 -12.08
CA GLY A 417 -24.76 6.34 -12.43
C GLY A 417 -23.82 6.81 -11.32
N PHE A 418 -23.59 6.00 -10.29
CA PHE A 418 -22.79 6.39 -9.14
C PHE A 418 -21.88 5.22 -8.72
N GLN A 419 -20.63 5.22 -9.17
CA GLN A 419 -19.60 4.27 -8.74
C GLN A 419 -18.54 5.04 -7.95
N ILE A 420 -18.35 4.69 -6.68
CA ILE A 420 -17.32 5.31 -5.83
C ILE A 420 -16.16 4.32 -5.67
N PRO A 421 -14.94 4.66 -6.11
CA PRO A 421 -13.79 3.79 -5.96
C PRO A 421 -13.42 3.63 -4.48
N VAL A 422 -13.20 2.37 -4.05
CA VAL A 422 -12.68 2.03 -2.73
C VAL A 422 -11.22 1.62 -2.86
N HIS A 423 -10.30 2.46 -2.42
CA HIS A 423 -8.88 2.11 -2.32
C HIS A 423 -8.63 1.41 -0.98
N ALA A 424 -8.31 0.12 -1.04
CA ALA A 424 -8.16 -0.73 0.12
C ALA A 424 -6.67 -0.93 0.48
N PHE A 425 -6.34 -0.73 1.76
CA PHE A 425 -4.99 -0.85 2.30
C PHE A 425 -4.94 -1.98 3.35
N GLY A 426 -4.40 -3.12 2.94
CA GLY A 426 -4.17 -4.26 3.83
C GLY A 426 -2.90 -4.06 4.63
N PHE A 427 -3.02 -4.04 5.97
CA PHE A 427 -1.89 -3.74 6.85
C PHE A 427 -1.41 -4.96 7.63
N GLY A 428 -0.10 -5.27 7.53
CA GLY A 428 0.52 -6.42 8.17
C GLY A 428 0.13 -7.76 7.54
N ALA A 429 0.55 -8.87 8.12
CA ALA A 429 0.32 -10.21 7.55
C ALA A 429 -1.10 -10.78 7.81
N ASP A 430 -1.83 -10.22 8.76
CA ASP A 430 -3.07 -10.83 9.29
C ASP A 430 -4.35 -10.38 8.55
N HIS A 431 -4.25 -9.41 7.64
CA HIS A 431 -5.39 -8.84 6.92
C HIS A 431 -5.99 -9.81 5.89
N ASP A 432 -7.28 -9.67 5.59
CA ASP A 432 -7.92 -10.44 4.51
C ASP A 432 -7.62 -9.83 3.15
N ALA A 433 -6.47 -10.19 2.57
CA ALA A 433 -6.06 -9.73 1.25
C ALA A 433 -7.10 -10.04 0.15
N SER A 434 -7.76 -11.19 0.23
CA SER A 434 -8.74 -11.63 -0.77
C SER A 434 -10.02 -10.80 -0.70
N SER A 435 -10.55 -10.55 0.52
CA SER A 435 -11.67 -9.62 0.74
C SER A 435 -11.34 -8.24 0.20
N MET A 436 -10.20 -7.68 0.62
CA MET A 436 -9.84 -6.30 0.34
C MET A 436 -9.58 -6.06 -1.14
N HIS A 437 -8.92 -7.01 -1.81
CA HIS A 437 -8.79 -7.00 -3.27
C HIS A 437 -10.15 -7.06 -3.96
N SER A 438 -11.04 -7.95 -3.53
CA SER A 438 -12.37 -8.08 -4.13
C SER A 438 -13.20 -6.80 -3.98
N ILE A 439 -13.15 -6.15 -2.82
CA ILE A 439 -13.81 -4.87 -2.55
C ILE A 439 -13.29 -3.78 -3.50
N SER A 440 -11.97 -3.64 -3.62
CA SER A 440 -11.38 -2.63 -4.50
C SER A 440 -11.68 -2.92 -5.98
N GLU A 441 -11.67 -4.19 -6.38
CA GLU A 441 -11.92 -4.60 -7.76
C GLU A 441 -13.36 -4.29 -8.18
N ILE A 442 -14.35 -4.65 -7.35
CA ILE A 442 -15.77 -4.41 -7.64
C ILE A 442 -16.08 -2.91 -7.69
N SER A 443 -15.44 -2.12 -6.83
CA SER A 443 -15.67 -0.67 -6.75
C SER A 443 -14.88 0.14 -7.79
N GLY A 444 -13.92 -0.45 -8.50
CA GLY A 444 -13.02 0.27 -9.40
C GLY A 444 -11.90 1.06 -8.70
N GLY A 445 -11.62 0.71 -7.44
CA GLY A 445 -10.49 1.21 -6.67
C GLY A 445 -9.24 0.36 -6.82
N THR A 446 -8.31 0.48 -5.87
CA THR A 446 -7.03 -0.25 -5.90
C THR A 446 -6.74 -0.94 -4.58
N PHE A 447 -6.11 -2.11 -4.62
CA PHE A 447 -5.61 -2.79 -3.42
C PHE A 447 -4.12 -2.54 -3.23
N SER A 448 -3.73 -2.08 -2.05
CA SER A 448 -2.35 -1.84 -1.65
C SER A 448 -2.01 -2.68 -0.43
N PHE A 449 -0.89 -3.39 -0.49
CA PHE A 449 -0.39 -4.22 0.60
C PHE A 449 0.74 -3.49 1.32
N ILE A 450 0.58 -3.32 2.64
CA ILE A 450 1.54 -2.65 3.51
C ILE A 450 2.09 -3.70 4.47
N GLU A 451 3.29 -4.18 4.17
CA GLU A 451 3.95 -5.22 4.97
C GLU A 451 4.59 -4.65 6.23
N THR A 452 5.25 -3.49 6.09
CA THR A 452 6.01 -2.87 7.19
C THR A 452 5.40 -1.54 7.60
N GLU A 453 5.57 -1.25 8.88
CA GLU A 453 5.12 -0.03 9.55
C GLU A 453 5.62 1.28 8.91
N ALA A 454 6.81 1.25 8.28
CA ALA A 454 7.42 2.42 7.67
C ALA A 454 6.70 2.89 6.39
N VAL A 455 6.00 1.98 5.71
CA VAL A 455 5.44 2.21 4.38
C VAL A 455 4.00 2.75 4.41
N LEU A 456 3.32 2.67 5.55
CA LEU A 456 1.90 3.08 5.65
C LEU A 456 1.65 4.52 5.23
N GLN A 457 2.46 5.46 5.72
CA GLN A 457 2.31 6.88 5.38
C GLN A 457 2.59 7.13 3.89
N ASP A 458 3.59 6.44 3.32
CA ASP A 458 3.96 6.53 1.91
C ASP A 458 2.85 5.98 1.00
N ALA A 459 2.25 4.84 1.37
CA ALA A 459 1.11 4.27 0.64
C ALA A 459 -0.08 5.26 0.58
N PHE A 460 -0.37 5.94 1.69
CA PHE A 460 -1.41 6.96 1.74
C PHE A 460 -1.02 8.19 0.91
N ALA A 461 0.24 8.61 0.97
CA ALA A 461 0.76 9.73 0.21
C ALA A 461 0.65 9.49 -1.31
N GLN A 462 0.99 8.30 -1.78
CA GLN A 462 0.81 7.91 -3.18
C GLN A 462 -0.66 7.98 -3.60
N CYS A 463 -1.57 7.43 -2.79
CA CYS A 463 -3.00 7.43 -3.11
C CYS A 463 -3.59 8.84 -3.17
N ILE A 464 -3.33 9.68 -2.17
CA ILE A 464 -3.84 11.06 -2.20
C ILE A 464 -3.17 11.90 -3.29
N GLY A 465 -1.91 11.63 -3.63
CA GLY A 465 -1.24 12.29 -4.76
C GLY A 465 -1.98 12.06 -6.09
N GLY A 466 -2.52 10.86 -6.29
CA GLY A 466 -3.44 10.57 -7.40
C GLY A 466 -4.76 11.31 -7.27
N LEU A 467 -5.49 11.10 -6.17
CA LEU A 467 -6.83 11.67 -5.94
C LEU A 467 -6.87 13.20 -6.04
N LEU A 468 -5.82 13.89 -5.62
CA LEU A 468 -5.70 15.35 -5.68
C LEU A 468 -5.20 15.84 -7.05
N SER A 469 -5.09 14.98 -8.05
CA SER A 469 -4.61 15.34 -9.39
C SER A 469 -5.53 14.86 -10.52
N VAL A 470 -6.80 14.55 -10.21
CA VAL A 470 -7.79 14.18 -11.24
C VAL A 470 -8.02 15.35 -12.21
N VAL A 471 -7.83 15.09 -13.50
CA VAL A 471 -8.01 16.07 -14.59
C VAL A 471 -9.05 15.62 -15.63
N VAL A 472 -9.44 14.35 -15.59
CA VAL A 472 -10.41 13.74 -16.51
C VAL A 472 -11.37 12.87 -15.70
N GLN A 473 -12.67 12.99 -15.95
CA GLN A 473 -13.71 12.14 -15.34
C GLN A 473 -14.55 11.43 -16.40
N GLU A 474 -15.14 10.30 -16.01
CA GLU A 474 -16.11 9.57 -16.85
C GLU A 474 -15.58 9.26 -18.28
N LEU A 475 -14.27 8.98 -18.42
CA LEU A 475 -13.65 8.72 -19.72
C LEU A 475 -14.19 7.42 -20.33
N GLN A 476 -14.71 7.55 -21.55
CA GLN A 476 -15.08 6.44 -22.41
C GLN A 476 -14.23 6.48 -23.68
N VAL A 477 -13.70 5.31 -24.04
CA VAL A 477 -12.89 5.12 -25.24
C VAL A 477 -13.69 4.29 -26.23
N GLY A 478 -14.17 4.93 -27.27
CA GLY A 478 -14.77 4.30 -28.44
C GLY A 478 -13.70 3.91 -29.45
N VAL A 479 -13.84 2.72 -30.02
CA VAL A 479 -13.01 2.23 -31.12
C VAL A 479 -13.94 1.84 -32.26
N GLU A 480 -13.67 2.34 -33.46
CA GLU A 480 -14.48 2.09 -34.65
C GLU A 480 -13.61 1.57 -35.79
N CYS A 481 -14.03 0.48 -36.44
CA CYS A 481 -13.41 -0.01 -37.67
C CYS A 481 -13.72 0.93 -38.84
N MET A 482 -12.69 1.35 -39.58
CA MET A 482 -12.89 2.25 -40.73
C MET A 482 -13.36 1.52 -41.99
N ASN A 483 -12.96 0.26 -42.17
CA ASN A 483 -13.33 -0.54 -43.32
C ASN A 483 -14.46 -1.55 -43.00
N PRO A 484 -15.49 -1.70 -43.86
CA PRO A 484 -16.59 -2.63 -43.65
C PRO A 484 -16.19 -4.11 -43.58
N SER A 485 -15.03 -4.47 -44.15
CA SER A 485 -14.45 -5.81 -44.19
C SER A 485 -13.75 -6.20 -42.88
N LEU A 486 -13.47 -5.23 -41.99
CA LEU A 486 -12.79 -5.45 -40.72
C LEU A 486 -13.78 -5.76 -39.61
N CYS A 487 -13.35 -6.63 -38.69
CA CYS A 487 -14.08 -6.93 -37.47
C CYS A 487 -13.15 -6.81 -36.26
N LEU A 488 -13.64 -6.19 -35.19
CA LEU A 488 -12.99 -6.18 -33.89
C LEU A 488 -13.03 -7.59 -33.27
N GLY A 489 -11.88 -8.00 -32.76
CA GLY A 489 -11.76 -9.12 -31.83
C GLY A 489 -11.88 -8.65 -30.38
N PRO A 490 -11.41 -9.46 -29.41
CA PRO A 490 -11.43 -9.10 -28.01
C PRO A 490 -10.65 -7.81 -27.71
N LEU A 491 -11.23 -6.95 -26.87
CA LEU A 491 -10.55 -5.78 -26.31
C LEU A 491 -9.81 -6.22 -25.04
N LYS A 492 -8.48 -6.14 -25.03
CA LYS A 492 -7.70 -6.40 -23.82
C LYS A 492 -7.61 -5.11 -23.03
N ALA A 493 -8.55 -4.96 -22.09
CA ALA A 493 -8.68 -3.78 -21.25
C ALA A 493 -8.38 -4.05 -19.75
N GLY A 494 -7.91 -5.23 -19.36
CA GLY A 494 -7.68 -5.53 -17.94
C GLY A 494 -8.99 -5.57 -17.16
N SER A 495 -9.06 -4.85 -16.04
CA SER A 495 -10.26 -4.77 -15.20
C SER A 495 -11.29 -3.73 -15.67
N TYR A 496 -10.98 -2.97 -16.71
CA TYR A 496 -11.89 -1.98 -17.27
C TYR A 496 -13.05 -2.66 -18.00
N PRO A 497 -14.32 -2.30 -17.70
CA PRO A 497 -15.46 -2.78 -18.44
C PRO A 497 -15.29 -2.46 -19.92
N SER A 498 -15.39 -3.49 -20.76
CA SER A 498 -15.27 -3.34 -22.20
C SER A 498 -16.33 -4.18 -22.90
N ARG A 499 -16.85 -3.64 -24.00
CA ARG A 499 -17.86 -4.29 -24.83
C ARG A 499 -17.55 -4.06 -26.30
N VAL A 500 -17.76 -5.10 -27.09
CA VAL A 500 -17.76 -5.01 -28.56
C VAL A 500 -19.21 -5.13 -29.00
N ALA A 501 -19.65 -4.24 -29.88
CA ALA A 501 -21.01 -4.26 -30.40
C ALA A 501 -21.26 -5.52 -31.24
N ALA A 502 -22.53 -5.91 -31.37
CA ALA A 502 -22.92 -7.13 -32.08
C ALA A 502 -22.54 -7.10 -33.58
N ASP A 503 -22.35 -5.91 -34.15
CA ASP A 503 -21.86 -5.73 -35.52
C ASP A 503 -20.36 -6.03 -35.67
N GLY A 504 -19.63 -6.15 -34.56
CA GLY A 504 -18.18 -6.34 -34.55
C GLY A 504 -17.40 -5.14 -35.08
N LYS A 505 -18.03 -3.97 -35.27
CA LYS A 505 -17.39 -2.78 -35.88
C LYS A 505 -17.05 -1.72 -34.86
N THR A 506 -17.78 -1.69 -33.76
CA THR A 506 -17.56 -0.71 -32.69
C THR A 506 -17.26 -1.40 -31.37
N GLY A 507 -16.37 -0.81 -30.60
CA GLY A 507 -15.99 -1.24 -29.26
C GLY A 507 -15.97 -0.06 -28.31
N VAL A 508 -16.30 -0.29 -27.04
CA VAL A 508 -16.25 0.74 -25.99
C VAL A 508 -15.52 0.18 -24.79
N ILE A 509 -14.61 1.00 -24.23
CA ILE A 509 -13.92 0.75 -22.96
C ILE A 509 -14.28 1.89 -22.00
N GLU A 510 -14.79 1.54 -20.82
CA GLU A 510 -15.14 2.48 -19.76
C GLU A 510 -13.95 2.62 -18.80
N VAL A 511 -13.22 3.73 -18.91
CA VAL A 511 -11.96 3.95 -18.18
C VAL A 511 -12.19 4.69 -16.86
N GLY A 512 -13.20 5.58 -16.81
CA GLY A 512 -13.50 6.39 -15.64
C GLY A 512 -12.54 7.57 -15.48
N ASP A 513 -11.99 7.77 -14.28
CA ASP A 513 -11.20 8.96 -13.96
C ASP A 513 -9.70 8.77 -14.29
N LEU A 514 -9.03 9.82 -14.77
CA LEU A 514 -7.56 9.88 -14.92
C LEU A 514 -6.93 11.01 -14.12
N TYR A 515 -5.79 10.69 -13.51
CA TYR A 515 -4.91 11.63 -12.84
C TYR A 515 -4.02 12.37 -13.83
N ALA A 516 -3.48 13.51 -13.43
CA ALA A 516 -2.54 14.28 -14.24
C ALA A 516 -1.28 13.45 -14.52
N ASP A 517 -0.85 13.45 -15.78
CA ASP A 517 0.24 12.64 -16.35
C ASP A 517 0.04 11.13 -16.25
N GLU A 518 -1.18 10.68 -15.99
CA GLU A 518 -1.51 9.26 -15.94
C GLU A 518 -1.68 8.68 -17.34
N GLU A 519 -1.18 7.46 -17.53
CA GLU A 519 -1.17 6.76 -18.81
C GLU A 519 -2.04 5.48 -18.76
N ARG A 520 -2.71 5.17 -19.87
CA ARG A 520 -3.51 3.95 -20.07
C ARG A 520 -3.24 3.32 -21.41
N ASP A 521 -2.91 2.04 -21.38
CA ASP A 521 -2.61 1.24 -22.55
C ASP A 521 -3.63 0.11 -22.71
N PHE A 522 -4.28 0.05 -23.87
CA PHE A 522 -5.25 -0.98 -24.23
C PHE A 522 -4.83 -1.67 -25.53
N LEU A 523 -4.97 -3.00 -25.61
CA LEU A 523 -4.73 -3.70 -26.86
C LEU A 523 -6.06 -4.08 -27.51
N VAL A 524 -6.24 -3.65 -28.75
CA VAL A 524 -7.40 -3.96 -29.58
C VAL A 524 -6.99 -5.02 -30.60
N SER A 525 -7.69 -6.15 -30.59
CA SER A 525 -7.56 -7.17 -31.61
C SER A 525 -8.43 -6.80 -32.82
N VAL A 526 -7.90 -6.90 -34.03
CA VAL A 526 -8.63 -6.70 -35.28
C VAL A 526 -8.41 -7.89 -36.21
N LYS A 527 -9.49 -8.35 -36.84
CA LYS A 527 -9.43 -9.31 -37.94
C LYS A 527 -9.19 -8.55 -39.24
N VAL A 528 -8.01 -8.75 -39.82
CA VAL A 528 -7.60 -8.10 -41.06
C VAL A 528 -7.66 -9.13 -42.19
N PRO A 529 -8.59 -9.00 -43.16
CA PRO A 529 -8.71 -9.95 -44.26
C PRO A 529 -7.60 -9.78 -45.30
N ALA A 530 -7.40 -10.81 -46.12
CA ALA A 530 -6.57 -10.70 -47.32
C ALA A 530 -7.28 -9.80 -48.35
N GLU A 531 -6.54 -8.89 -48.96
CA GLU A 531 -7.04 -7.93 -49.95
C GLU A 531 -6.16 -7.96 -51.21
N SER A 532 -6.76 -7.84 -52.39
CA SER A 532 -6.06 -7.98 -53.67
C SER A 532 -5.65 -6.66 -54.31
N SER A 533 -6.28 -5.55 -53.94
CA SER A 533 -6.17 -4.27 -54.66
C SER A 533 -5.57 -3.12 -53.85
N GLU A 534 -5.81 -3.04 -52.54
CA GLU A 534 -5.36 -1.91 -51.73
C GLU A 534 -3.91 -2.07 -51.28
N CYS A 535 -3.15 -0.97 -51.33
CA CYS A 535 -1.75 -0.90 -50.86
C CYS A 535 -1.65 -0.36 -49.43
N GLU A 536 -2.74 0.16 -48.88
CA GLU A 536 -2.85 0.69 -47.53
C GLU A 536 -4.27 0.40 -47.03
N THR A 537 -4.40 -0.11 -45.80
CA THR A 537 -5.69 -0.41 -45.18
C THR A 537 -5.85 0.46 -43.93
N SER A 538 -6.96 1.21 -43.84
CA SER A 538 -7.36 1.91 -42.62
C SER A 538 -8.05 0.92 -41.68
N LEU A 539 -7.44 0.72 -40.50
CA LEU A 539 -7.86 -0.28 -39.53
C LEU A 539 -8.95 0.26 -38.60
N LEU A 540 -8.59 1.21 -37.74
CA LEU A 540 -9.49 1.74 -36.74
C LEU A 540 -9.27 3.23 -36.50
N LYS A 541 -10.28 3.85 -35.90
CA LYS A 541 -10.24 5.20 -35.35
C LYS A 541 -10.66 5.14 -33.88
N VAL A 542 -9.92 5.84 -33.03
CA VAL A 542 -10.21 5.94 -31.60
C VAL A 542 -10.85 7.29 -31.29
N LYS A 543 -11.91 7.26 -30.49
CA LYS A 543 -12.66 8.42 -30.00
C LYS A 543 -12.71 8.38 -28.48
N CYS A 544 -12.38 9.48 -27.83
CA CYS A 544 -12.48 9.64 -26.38
C CYS A 544 -13.58 10.64 -26.04
N VAL A 545 -14.46 10.28 -25.12
CA VAL A 545 -15.49 11.16 -24.56
C VAL A 545 -15.27 11.23 -23.06
N TYR A 546 -15.13 12.43 -22.50
CA TYR A 546 -14.88 12.61 -21.07
C TYR A 546 -15.49 13.89 -20.53
N ARG A 547 -15.59 13.99 -19.21
CA ARG A 547 -16.03 15.18 -18.47
C ARG A 547 -14.83 15.89 -17.86
N ASP A 548 -14.73 17.20 -18.07
CA ASP A 548 -13.74 18.04 -17.37
C ASP A 548 -14.22 18.30 -15.92
N PRO A 549 -13.42 18.00 -14.88
CA PRO A 549 -13.85 18.14 -13.50
C PRO A 549 -14.00 19.60 -13.02
N LEU A 550 -13.38 20.57 -13.69
CA LEU A 550 -13.45 21.98 -13.36
C LEU A 550 -14.64 22.66 -14.06
N THR A 551 -14.78 22.46 -15.38
CA THR A 551 -15.86 23.08 -16.16
C THR A 551 -17.16 22.29 -16.12
N LYS A 552 -17.09 20.98 -15.78
CA LYS A 552 -18.18 20.00 -15.83
C LYS A 552 -18.73 19.74 -17.24
N GLU A 553 -18.08 20.25 -18.27
CA GLU A 553 -18.47 20.07 -19.66
C GLU A 553 -17.97 18.74 -20.22
N MET A 554 -18.75 18.18 -21.16
CA MET A 554 -18.36 16.97 -21.88
C MET A 554 -17.51 17.37 -23.08
N THR A 555 -16.31 16.80 -23.17
CA THR A 555 -15.38 17.00 -24.29
C THR A 555 -15.26 15.70 -25.08
N THR A 556 -15.17 15.84 -26.41
CA THR A 556 -14.94 14.73 -27.34
C THR A 556 -13.65 14.97 -28.11
N LEU A 557 -12.79 13.96 -28.16
CA LEU A 557 -11.53 13.97 -28.90
C LEU A 557 -11.49 12.75 -29.84
N GLU A 558 -10.91 12.93 -31.01
CA GLU A 558 -10.69 11.85 -31.97
C GLU A 558 -9.21 11.78 -32.32
N SER A 559 -8.75 10.54 -32.55
CA SER A 559 -7.41 10.24 -33.07
C SER A 559 -7.41 10.21 -34.60
N ASP A 560 -6.20 10.21 -35.17
CA ASP A 560 -5.99 9.90 -36.58
C ASP A 560 -6.26 8.41 -36.87
N ASP A 561 -6.63 8.10 -38.11
CA ASP A 561 -6.87 6.73 -38.55
C ASP A 561 -5.59 5.88 -38.46
N VAL A 562 -5.69 4.72 -37.81
CA VAL A 562 -4.61 3.73 -37.76
C VAL A 562 -4.53 3.03 -39.10
N ARG A 563 -3.40 3.18 -39.79
CA ARG A 563 -3.18 2.62 -41.13
C ARG A 563 -1.99 1.67 -41.14
N ILE A 564 -2.09 0.64 -41.99
CA ILE A 564 -0.99 -0.29 -42.28
C ILE A 564 -0.78 -0.37 -43.78
N ARG A 565 0.48 -0.57 -44.19
CA ARG A 565 0.80 -0.83 -45.60
C ARG A 565 0.60 -2.29 -45.93
N ARG A 566 0.09 -2.55 -47.13
CA ARG A 566 -0.23 -3.89 -47.65
C ARG A 566 0.59 -4.21 -48.91
N PRO A 567 1.92 -4.39 -48.81
CA PRO A 567 2.75 -4.73 -49.96
C PRO A 567 2.47 -6.17 -50.47
N GLU A 568 2.84 -6.45 -51.71
CA GLU A 568 2.81 -7.81 -52.27
C GLU A 568 3.85 -8.73 -51.63
N VAL A 569 5.06 -8.21 -51.42
CA VAL A 569 6.18 -8.93 -50.83
C VAL A 569 6.42 -8.35 -49.44
N ALA A 570 6.42 -9.22 -48.43
CA ALA A 570 6.72 -8.83 -47.05
C ALA A 570 8.13 -8.25 -46.96
N GLY A 571 8.26 -7.03 -46.41
CA GLY A 571 9.54 -6.55 -45.90
C GLY A 571 9.98 -7.34 -44.66
N ARG A 572 11.11 -6.94 -44.05
CA ARG A 572 11.46 -7.44 -42.73
C ARG A 572 10.39 -7.00 -41.74
N GLU A 573 9.76 -7.95 -41.08
CA GLU A 573 8.76 -7.68 -40.05
C GLU A 573 9.43 -6.99 -38.86
N VAL A 574 9.07 -5.72 -38.63
CA VAL A 574 9.52 -4.94 -37.47
C VAL A 574 8.33 -4.81 -36.55
N VAL A 575 8.38 -5.54 -35.44
CA VAL A 575 7.35 -5.51 -34.39
C VAL A 575 7.50 -4.22 -33.59
N SER A 576 6.39 -3.53 -33.31
CA SER A 576 6.36 -2.38 -32.41
C SER A 576 6.75 -2.80 -30.99
N ILE A 577 7.74 -2.11 -30.43
CA ILE A 577 8.21 -2.34 -29.05
C ILE A 577 7.10 -1.99 -28.06
N GLU A 578 6.30 -0.97 -28.35
CA GLU A 578 5.18 -0.52 -27.52
C GLU A 578 4.08 -1.59 -27.43
N VAL A 579 3.72 -2.21 -28.56
CA VAL A 579 2.73 -3.30 -28.61
C VAL A 579 3.27 -4.54 -27.89
N ASP A 580 4.51 -4.93 -28.16
CA ASP A 580 5.16 -6.08 -27.52
C ASP A 580 5.27 -5.91 -26.01
N ARG A 581 5.67 -4.72 -25.53
CA ARG A 581 5.73 -4.37 -24.10
C ARG A 581 4.36 -4.55 -23.43
N GLN A 582 3.29 -4.12 -24.07
CA GLN A 582 1.95 -4.25 -23.49
C GLN A 582 1.43 -5.69 -23.58
N ARG A 583 1.76 -6.43 -24.63
CA ARG A 583 1.49 -7.87 -24.73
C ARG A 583 2.15 -8.63 -23.57
N ASN A 584 3.40 -8.29 -23.26
CA ASN A 584 4.16 -8.81 -22.14
C ASN A 584 3.50 -8.53 -20.78
N ARG A 585 3.01 -7.29 -20.57
CA ARG A 585 2.24 -6.95 -19.36
C ARG A 585 1.01 -7.85 -19.20
N PHE A 586 0.22 -8.04 -20.26
CA PHE A 586 -0.98 -8.88 -20.20
C PHE A 586 -0.64 -10.34 -19.91
N GLN A 587 0.38 -10.89 -20.56
CA GLN A 587 0.84 -12.26 -20.30
C GLN A 587 1.34 -12.44 -18.87
N ALA A 588 2.07 -11.45 -18.33
CA ALA A 588 2.52 -11.47 -16.95
C ALA A 588 1.33 -11.45 -15.98
N ALA A 589 0.34 -10.57 -16.20
CA ALA A 589 -0.85 -10.49 -15.36
C ALA A 589 -1.68 -11.79 -15.40
N GLU A 590 -1.81 -12.43 -16.56
CA GLU A 590 -2.47 -13.74 -16.71
C GLU A 590 -1.72 -14.83 -15.92
N ALA A 591 -0.39 -14.90 -16.07
CA ALA A 591 0.45 -15.84 -15.33
C ALA A 591 0.39 -15.59 -13.81
N MET A 592 0.33 -14.33 -13.36
CA MET A 592 0.14 -13.98 -11.94
C MET A 592 -1.20 -14.51 -11.40
N ALA A 593 -2.28 -14.35 -12.17
CA ALA A 593 -3.61 -14.82 -11.78
C ALA A 593 -3.70 -16.34 -11.76
N GLU A 594 -3.09 -17.02 -12.74
CA GLU A 594 -2.99 -18.48 -12.80
C GLU A 594 -2.15 -19.01 -11.62
N ALA A 595 -0.94 -18.48 -11.42
CA ALA A 595 -0.05 -18.88 -10.34
C ALA A 595 -0.70 -18.68 -8.96
N ARG A 596 -1.42 -17.58 -8.74
CA ARG A 596 -2.22 -17.37 -7.52
C ARG A 596 -3.24 -18.49 -7.34
N THR A 597 -4.01 -18.80 -8.39
CA THR A 597 -5.06 -19.83 -8.32
C THR A 597 -4.47 -21.19 -7.99
N THR A 598 -3.36 -21.57 -8.62
CA THR A 598 -2.62 -22.80 -8.35
C THR A 598 -2.03 -22.83 -6.94
N ALA A 599 -1.50 -21.70 -6.44
CA ALA A 599 -0.99 -21.57 -5.08
C ALA A 599 -2.11 -21.69 -4.03
N GLU A 600 -3.29 -21.12 -4.28
CA GLU A 600 -4.45 -21.27 -3.38
C GLU A 600 -4.90 -22.73 -3.27
N LEU A 601 -4.85 -23.49 -4.37
CA LEU A 601 -5.11 -24.93 -4.38
C LEU A 601 -4.04 -25.76 -3.64
N GLY A 602 -2.95 -25.14 -3.21
CA GLY A 602 -1.87 -25.77 -2.43
C GLY A 602 -0.66 -26.20 -3.26
N ASP A 603 -0.70 -26.06 -4.59
CA ASP A 603 0.42 -26.40 -5.48
C ASP A 603 1.35 -25.20 -5.68
N LEU A 604 2.18 -24.91 -4.67
CA LEU A 604 3.19 -23.86 -4.75
C LEU A 604 4.28 -24.14 -5.81
N PRO A 605 4.79 -25.38 -5.97
CA PRO A 605 5.75 -25.68 -7.03
C PRO A 605 5.19 -25.42 -8.43
N GLY A 606 3.94 -25.80 -8.70
CA GLY A 606 3.26 -25.49 -9.96
C GLY A 606 3.11 -23.99 -10.19
N ALA A 607 2.71 -23.25 -9.15
CA ALA A 607 2.61 -21.79 -9.20
C ALA A 607 3.96 -21.11 -9.53
N VAL A 608 5.05 -21.54 -8.90
CA VAL A 608 6.40 -21.03 -9.17
C VAL A 608 6.83 -21.35 -10.61
N SER A 609 6.52 -22.55 -11.10
CA SER A 609 6.81 -22.98 -12.48
C SER A 609 6.09 -22.12 -13.52
N ILE A 610 4.82 -21.78 -13.28
CA ILE A 610 4.04 -20.86 -14.14
C ILE A 610 4.75 -19.50 -14.25
N LEU A 611 5.14 -18.91 -13.11
CA LEU A 611 5.85 -17.64 -13.09
C LEU A 611 7.23 -17.75 -13.76
N GLU A 612 7.95 -18.85 -13.56
CA GLU A 612 9.27 -19.07 -14.17
C GLU A 612 9.19 -19.21 -15.68
N ASN A 613 8.20 -19.94 -16.18
CA ASN A 613 7.93 -20.05 -17.60
C ASN A 613 7.58 -18.69 -18.21
N CYS A 614 6.74 -17.90 -17.54
CA CYS A 614 6.41 -16.55 -17.96
C CYS A 614 7.68 -15.67 -18.08
N ARG A 615 8.52 -15.64 -17.04
CA ARG A 615 9.80 -14.89 -17.05
C ARG A 615 10.72 -15.32 -18.19
N ARG A 616 10.83 -16.62 -18.45
CA ARG A 616 11.62 -17.16 -19.57
C ARG A 616 11.09 -16.66 -20.91
N VAL A 617 9.79 -16.79 -21.15
CA VAL A 617 9.15 -16.31 -22.39
C VAL A 617 9.33 -14.80 -22.55
N LEU A 618 9.12 -14.03 -21.48
CA LEU A 618 9.31 -12.57 -21.48
C LEU A 618 10.74 -12.20 -21.88
N SER A 619 11.76 -12.90 -21.38
CA SER A 619 13.17 -12.62 -21.68
C SER A 619 13.54 -12.78 -23.16
N GLU A 620 12.75 -13.54 -23.92
CA GLU A 620 12.98 -13.81 -25.34
C GLU A 620 12.32 -12.75 -26.27
N THR A 621 11.43 -11.92 -25.72
CA THR A 621 10.67 -10.92 -26.49
C THR A 621 11.51 -9.70 -26.92
N VAL A 622 10.98 -8.94 -27.88
CA VAL A 622 11.71 -7.82 -28.51
C VAL A 622 11.91 -6.68 -27.51
N SER A 623 10.87 -6.34 -26.74
CA SER A 623 10.90 -5.29 -25.73
C SER A 623 11.85 -5.63 -24.57
N ALA A 624 11.88 -6.88 -24.11
CA ALA A 624 12.82 -7.33 -23.07
C ALA A 624 14.27 -7.29 -23.56
N LYS A 625 14.56 -7.76 -24.77
CA LYS A 625 15.91 -7.67 -25.38
C LYS A 625 16.37 -6.22 -25.59
N SER A 626 15.42 -5.32 -25.79
CA SER A 626 15.66 -3.88 -25.90
C SER A 626 15.82 -3.18 -24.54
N HIS A 627 15.78 -3.92 -23.43
CA HIS A 627 15.89 -3.41 -22.06
C HIS A 627 14.82 -2.37 -21.72
N ASP A 628 13.59 -2.57 -22.20
CA ASP A 628 12.47 -1.73 -21.82
C ASP A 628 12.27 -1.72 -20.29
N ARG A 629 11.96 -0.53 -19.75
CA ARG A 629 11.84 -0.31 -18.32
C ARG A 629 10.71 -1.15 -17.72
N LEU A 630 9.56 -1.25 -18.38
CA LEU A 630 8.42 -2.00 -17.86
C LEU A 630 8.73 -3.49 -17.83
N CYS A 631 9.34 -4.04 -18.88
CA CYS A 631 9.74 -5.45 -18.92
C CYS A 631 10.75 -5.80 -17.83
N THR A 632 11.71 -4.91 -17.55
CA THR A 632 12.71 -5.10 -16.48
C THR A 632 12.05 -5.11 -15.10
N VAL A 633 11.10 -4.20 -14.86
CA VAL A 633 10.32 -4.14 -13.63
C VAL A 633 9.45 -5.39 -13.48
N LEU A 634 8.74 -5.79 -14.54
CA LEU A 634 7.90 -6.99 -14.55
C LEU A 634 8.70 -8.27 -14.22
N ASP A 635 9.89 -8.46 -14.81
CA ASP A 635 10.71 -9.64 -14.49
C ASP A 635 11.09 -9.68 -13.01
N ALA A 636 11.46 -8.53 -12.45
CA ALA A 636 11.83 -8.42 -11.05
C ALA A 636 10.63 -8.64 -10.11
N GLU A 637 9.45 -8.16 -10.49
CA GLU A 637 8.21 -8.39 -9.75
C GLU A 637 7.80 -9.87 -9.77
N LEU A 638 7.84 -10.52 -10.93
CA LEU A 638 7.57 -11.96 -11.06
C LEU A 638 8.57 -12.79 -10.23
N LYS A 639 9.83 -12.35 -10.17
CA LYS A 639 10.85 -12.99 -9.33
C LYS A 639 10.52 -12.87 -7.84
N GLU A 640 10.14 -11.68 -7.37
CA GLU A 640 9.74 -11.47 -5.97
C GLU A 640 8.52 -12.35 -5.61
N MET A 641 7.57 -12.51 -6.53
CA MET A 641 6.42 -13.41 -6.34
C MET A 641 6.85 -14.87 -6.17
N GLN A 642 7.82 -15.33 -6.96
CA GLN A 642 8.40 -16.69 -6.81
C GLN A 642 9.04 -16.88 -5.44
N GLU A 643 9.84 -15.91 -4.99
CA GLU A 643 10.51 -15.97 -3.68
C GLU A 643 9.49 -16.01 -2.53
N ARG A 644 8.38 -15.27 -2.66
CA ARG A 644 7.27 -15.27 -1.70
C ARG A 644 6.34 -16.48 -1.80
N MET A 645 6.61 -17.42 -2.72
CA MET A 645 5.94 -18.73 -2.80
C MET A 645 6.77 -19.88 -2.21
N ALA A 646 7.90 -19.59 -1.54
CA ALA A 646 8.82 -20.61 -1.02
C ALA A 646 8.18 -21.61 -0.03
N SER A 647 7.16 -21.19 0.72
CA SER A 647 6.37 -22.07 1.58
C SER A 647 4.96 -21.55 1.76
N ARG A 648 4.05 -22.41 2.20
CA ARG A 648 2.65 -22.04 2.45
C ARG A 648 2.53 -20.87 3.42
N HIS A 649 3.32 -20.89 4.49
CA HIS A 649 3.32 -19.82 5.49
C HIS A 649 3.76 -18.47 4.91
N VAL A 650 4.82 -18.45 4.10
CA VAL A 650 5.31 -17.20 3.45
C VAL A 650 4.29 -16.68 2.45
N TYR A 651 3.70 -17.59 1.66
CA TYR A 651 2.64 -17.24 0.72
C TYR A 651 1.43 -16.63 1.42
N GLU A 652 0.94 -17.25 2.50
CA GLU A 652 -0.21 -16.74 3.25
C GLU A 652 0.09 -15.43 3.97
N ALA A 653 1.28 -15.28 4.55
CA ALA A 653 1.65 -14.10 5.34
C ALA A 653 1.91 -12.86 4.47
N SER A 654 2.46 -13.00 3.27
CA SER A 654 2.78 -11.85 2.42
C SER A 654 2.69 -12.10 0.92
N GLY A 655 2.95 -13.31 0.43
CA GLY A 655 2.94 -13.62 -1.01
C GLY A 655 1.58 -13.39 -1.68
N ARG A 656 0.47 -13.82 -1.05
CA ARG A 656 -0.90 -13.62 -1.53
C ARG A 656 -1.20 -12.14 -1.71
N ALA A 657 -0.95 -11.34 -0.67
CA ALA A 657 -1.22 -9.91 -0.69
C ALA A 657 -0.35 -9.17 -1.71
N TYR A 658 0.92 -9.58 -1.85
CA TYR A 658 1.83 -9.03 -2.84
C TYR A 658 1.33 -9.26 -4.28
N ILE A 659 0.90 -10.48 -4.61
CA ILE A 659 0.37 -10.81 -5.94
C ILE A 659 -0.94 -10.08 -6.21
N LEU A 660 -1.85 -10.02 -5.23
CA LEU A 660 -3.12 -9.30 -5.38
C LEU A 660 -2.90 -7.80 -5.58
N SER A 661 -1.95 -7.19 -4.86
CA SER A 661 -1.59 -5.77 -5.09
C SER A 661 -0.97 -5.58 -6.48
N GLY A 662 -0.16 -6.53 -6.94
CA GLY A 662 0.40 -6.52 -8.29
C GLY A 662 -0.66 -6.63 -9.39
N LEU A 663 -1.58 -7.60 -9.26
CA LEU A 663 -2.71 -7.75 -10.17
C LEU A 663 -3.56 -6.49 -10.21
N SER A 664 -3.93 -5.93 -9.05
CA SER A 664 -4.68 -4.66 -8.98
C SER A 664 -3.95 -3.54 -9.73
N SER A 665 -2.64 -3.42 -9.55
CA SER A 665 -1.82 -2.42 -10.25
C SER A 665 -1.76 -2.62 -11.76
N HIS A 666 -1.53 -3.83 -12.27
CA HIS A 666 -1.44 -4.08 -13.71
C HIS A 666 -2.79 -4.06 -14.42
N SER A 667 -3.86 -4.52 -13.77
CA SER A 667 -5.19 -4.56 -14.38
C SER A 667 -5.84 -3.17 -14.46
N TRP A 668 -5.63 -2.34 -13.43
CA TRP A 668 -6.08 -0.93 -13.42
C TRP A 668 -5.03 0.06 -13.91
N GLN A 669 -3.81 -0.39 -14.22
CA GLN A 669 -2.68 0.46 -14.62
C GLN A 669 -2.44 1.64 -13.67
N ARG A 670 -2.59 1.38 -12.36
CA ARG A 670 -2.48 2.37 -11.29
C ARG A 670 -1.40 1.95 -10.30
N ALA A 671 -0.74 2.94 -9.70
CA ALA A 671 0.28 2.68 -8.70
C ALA A 671 -0.37 2.16 -7.40
N THR A 672 0.11 1.03 -6.90
CA THR A 672 -0.26 0.46 -5.59
C THR A 672 0.97 0.32 -4.72
N ALA A 673 0.79 0.29 -3.40
CA ALA A 673 1.90 -0.08 -2.51
C ALA A 673 2.07 -1.60 -2.49
N ARG A 674 3.32 -2.07 -2.54
CA ARG A 674 3.67 -3.50 -2.55
C ARG A 674 4.73 -3.80 -1.48
N GLY A 675 4.30 -4.15 -0.27
CA GLY A 675 5.19 -4.59 0.79
C GLY A 675 6.14 -3.49 1.30
N ASP A 676 7.44 -3.77 1.33
CA ASP A 676 8.50 -2.81 1.69
C ASP A 676 9.00 -1.94 0.51
N SER A 677 8.40 -2.12 -0.68
CA SER A 677 8.81 -1.51 -1.94
C SER A 677 8.27 -0.08 -2.14
N THR A 678 8.52 0.83 -1.19
CA THR A 678 8.30 2.29 -1.41
C THR A 678 9.55 3.14 -1.29
N ASP A 679 10.71 2.54 -0.97
CA ASP A 679 11.99 3.22 -1.06
C ASP A 679 12.26 3.67 -2.51
N GLY A 680 12.75 4.90 -2.71
CA GLY A 680 12.99 5.49 -4.03
C GLY A 680 14.01 4.74 -4.92
N SER A 681 14.63 3.67 -4.41
CA SER A 681 15.49 2.73 -5.14
C SER A 681 14.81 1.41 -5.50
N SER A 682 13.54 1.22 -5.12
CA SER A 682 12.82 -0.05 -5.24
C SER A 682 12.20 -0.26 -6.61
N LEU A 683 12.01 -1.53 -6.97
CA LEU A 683 11.64 -2.02 -8.29
C LEU A 683 10.20 -1.62 -8.74
N VAL A 684 9.36 -1.09 -7.85
CA VAL A 684 7.92 -0.86 -8.08
C VAL A 684 7.60 0.64 -8.16
N GLN A 685 8.01 1.29 -9.27
CA GLN A 685 7.57 2.65 -9.63
C GLN A 685 6.57 2.65 -10.80
N ALA A 686 6.06 1.48 -11.20
CA ALA A 686 5.13 1.39 -12.31
C ALA A 686 3.87 2.23 -12.02
N TYR A 687 3.46 3.02 -13.01
CA TYR A 687 2.24 3.86 -12.99
C TYR A 687 2.22 5.00 -11.96
N GLN A 688 3.35 5.37 -11.34
CA GLN A 688 3.41 6.56 -10.49
C GLN A 688 3.39 7.84 -11.34
N THR A 689 2.50 8.78 -11.00
CA THR A 689 2.48 10.11 -11.61
C THR A 689 3.42 11.07 -10.87
N PRO A 690 3.84 12.20 -11.48
CA PRO A 690 4.66 13.19 -10.80
C PRO A 690 4.05 13.70 -9.49
N SER A 691 2.73 13.87 -9.43
CA SER A 691 1.99 14.26 -8.22
C SER A 691 2.15 13.22 -7.09
N MET A 692 2.07 11.93 -7.43
CA MET A 692 2.29 10.84 -6.46
C MET A 692 3.72 10.86 -5.91
N VAL A 693 4.72 11.03 -6.79
CA VAL A 693 6.13 11.09 -6.42
C VAL A 693 6.41 12.31 -5.52
N GLU A 694 5.80 13.46 -5.81
CA GLU A 694 5.90 14.64 -4.95
C GLU A 694 5.33 14.37 -3.55
N MET A 695 4.14 13.76 -3.46
CA MET A 695 3.53 13.43 -2.18
C MET A 695 4.34 12.41 -1.38
N LEU A 696 4.90 11.39 -2.04
CA LEU A 696 5.83 10.44 -1.42
C LEU A 696 7.07 11.14 -0.86
N THR A 697 7.66 12.05 -1.65
CA THR A 697 8.83 12.83 -1.21
C THR A 697 8.50 13.70 0.02
N ARG A 698 7.30 14.31 0.06
CA ARG A 698 6.81 15.06 1.22
C ARG A 698 6.60 14.17 2.44
N SER A 699 6.05 12.97 2.25
CA SER A 699 5.87 11.98 3.31
C SER A 699 7.22 11.61 3.95
N GLN A 700 8.20 11.27 3.12
CA GLN A 700 9.55 10.90 3.57
C GLN A 700 10.27 12.05 4.26
N ALA A 701 10.13 13.29 3.76
CA ALA A 701 10.67 14.47 4.42
C ALA A 701 10.06 14.70 5.82
N MET A 702 8.76 14.45 5.99
CA MET A 702 8.08 14.54 7.28
C MET A 702 8.49 13.40 8.24
N LEU A 703 8.87 12.23 7.71
CA LEU A 703 9.42 11.12 8.50
C LEU A 703 10.81 11.45 9.06
N LEU A 704 11.63 12.15 8.27
CA LEU A 704 13.01 12.50 8.59
C LEU A 704 13.15 13.82 9.40
N GLY A 705 12.08 14.62 9.49
CA GLY A 705 12.13 15.99 10.04
C GLY A 705 11.80 16.12 11.53
N SER A 706 12.84 16.22 12.36
CA SER A 706 12.98 17.27 13.40
C SER A 706 14.36 17.95 13.19
N PRO A 707 14.51 19.23 13.52
CA PRO A 707 15.10 20.21 12.59
C PRO A 707 16.63 20.12 12.53
N SER A 708 17.15 19.75 11.37
CA SER A 708 18.38 20.37 10.84
C SER A 708 18.52 20.00 9.38
N THR A 709 18.94 20.97 8.58
CA THR A 709 19.23 20.87 7.13
C THR A 709 18.06 21.02 6.16
N GLN A 710 17.27 22.09 6.32
CA GLN A 710 16.95 22.89 5.13
C GLN A 710 18.28 23.43 4.59
N ARG A 711 18.84 22.79 3.56
CA ARG A 711 19.79 23.47 2.68
C ARG A 711 18.98 24.54 1.93
N LEU A 712 18.89 25.71 2.57
CA LEU A 712 18.70 26.96 1.86
C LEU A 712 19.85 27.07 0.87
N VAL A 713 19.55 26.83 -0.41
CA VAL A 713 20.38 27.33 -1.50
C VAL A 713 20.28 28.85 -1.43
N GLN A 714 21.15 29.48 -0.65
CA GLN A 714 21.40 30.91 -0.74
C GLN A 714 22.14 31.17 -2.06
N PRO A 715 21.63 32.04 -2.95
CA PRO A 715 22.43 32.54 -4.05
C PRO A 715 23.54 33.42 -3.45
N VAL A 716 24.78 33.13 -3.82
CA VAL A 716 25.94 33.96 -3.53
C VAL A 716 25.71 35.34 -4.16
N TRP A 717 25.41 36.34 -3.32
CA TRP A 717 25.48 37.74 -3.74
C TRP A 717 26.94 38.13 -3.96
N SER A 718 27.28 38.39 -5.21
CA SER A 718 28.49 39.10 -5.60
C SER A 718 28.44 40.52 -5.02
N LEU A 719 29.35 40.83 -4.10
CA LEU A 719 29.57 42.20 -3.64
C LEU A 719 30.03 43.07 -4.82
N GLY A 720 29.15 43.98 -5.24
CA GLY A 720 29.51 45.13 -6.06
C GLY A 720 30.41 46.09 -5.28
N SER A 721 31.49 46.51 -5.92
CA SER A 721 32.47 47.49 -5.47
C SER A 721 31.83 48.81 -5.00
N GLN A 722 32.12 49.23 -3.76
CA GLN A 722 31.93 50.62 -3.33
C GLN A 722 33.10 51.51 -3.80
N PRO A 723 32.84 52.78 -4.17
CA PRO A 723 33.87 53.76 -4.47
C PRO A 723 34.42 54.41 -3.18
N LYS A 724 35.74 54.63 -3.14
CA LYS A 724 36.42 55.34 -2.03
C LYS A 724 36.03 56.82 -2.01
N PRO A 725 35.78 57.43 -0.84
CA PRO A 725 35.90 58.86 -0.66
C PRO A 725 37.34 59.24 -0.26
N ARG A 726 37.70 60.49 -0.59
CA ARG A 726 39.00 61.13 -0.32
C ARG A 726 39.28 61.33 1.16
#